data_AF-A0A250FMA3-F1
#
_entry.id   AF-A0A250FMA3-F1
#
_cell.length_a   1.000
_cell.length_b   1.000
_cell.length_c   1.000
_cell.angle_alpha   90.00
_cell.angle_beta   90.00
_cell.angle_gamma   90.00
#
_symmetry.space_group_name_H-M   'P 1'
#
loop_
_entity.id
_entity.type
_entity.pdbx_description
1 polymer ?
#
loop_
_entity_poly.entity_id
_entity_poly.type
_entity_poly.pdbx_seq_one_letter_code
_entity_poly.pdbx_strand_id
1 'polypeptide(L)'
;MFTIKLRSLVLLLLLFSWPKLYAQSYWKENNTQRSTAQEKTYTYYTLERKAFEKALHNTSARSSQDYTYIDIPDGTSVKTYKVRRTAVLSPELAQRYPQIETYSGYALDNSDQLVSFTWSPAGLSAIFQQDFSYTFVQPIDRRGKNHKVYQRSDVLESVHFDCTTQGATKKTPTSSPTQRNSYESEHTLRTIRIAVAATSSFTQYFGGKIQTLAQIASTIQRANQVYRSQMSVQFQLVSGEETLIEHRRDDNLSNYINQNWTGSQLQKFLDDRVGTANYDVGHLFHNTTNPNGNAGCIGCVCDDNSKGKAFSAGNLGSMDIDRFDIDFFCHELGHQMGANHTHNLQNEGYGVQVEPGSGSTIMGYAGITGNNDVQSRTDPYFNHISVRQIVDYIKKQSCPTTENVSNTPPQIADLPNYTIPKGTAYVLDGTATDPDGDKLYYTWEQADNLGSITYDRFSPNIPRGPMARSLPPTESTQRYIPRMSRILQGTLTERNPTRRSAWETVSNVKRKLTWAFVVMDKKVGARNDREHDRVTGNTSYALMEINVASDAGPFKVTSDKNRAYWFVNKPHTITWDVADTDKGSVNTQKVSIYFSLDEGATFPIVLARNIPNNGSYTFTVPTSLATTQGRFMIRAEENIFLAVNLAPITVREDGDMDGDGILDSQDNCVETPNADQKDTDGDGIGDVCDDDLDGDEVLNAYDNCPNTPNADQKDTDGDGIGDVCDEDIDGDGVPNGRDNCPYKPNPDQKDSDGDGKGDICSGDRDNDKVLDEVDNCPDTPNPDQVDTDGDGIGDACDEDIDGDGILNAQDNCPKTSNPDQTDTDGDGVGDVCDEDMDNDGIPNSRDNCPYVANPDQADTDGDGIGDVCDDDIDGDGVPNEKDNCPTKANPDQKDTDKDGVGDVCDTDADGDGIADEEDNEFDIVLIPNAFTPNGDGINDSFYIQRISLYPQNTLQIFTRQGQLIYQANGYKNQWQGIGTDGMKVPQGFYYYILTLKKAKETKEGWLYINY
;
A
#
# COMPACT_ATOMS: atom_id res chain seq x y z
N MET A 1 62.64 23.88 -58.55
CA MET A 1 63.36 23.00 -59.50
C MET A 1 63.95 21.84 -58.70
N PHE A 2 63.18 20.78 -58.45
CA PHE A 2 62.99 19.58 -59.28
C PHE A 2 64.23 18.65 -59.36
N THR A 3 64.12 17.52 -58.63
CA THR A 3 64.39 16.12 -59.05
C THR A 3 65.88 15.68 -59.13
N ILE A 4 66.35 14.49 -58.73
CA ILE A 4 65.83 13.12 -58.54
C ILE A 4 66.70 12.41 -57.49
N LYS A 5 66.13 11.73 -56.50
CA LYS A 5 66.80 10.65 -55.75
C LYS A 5 65.75 9.56 -55.48
N LEU A 6 65.61 8.61 -56.42
CA LEU A 6 64.68 7.50 -56.25
C LEU A 6 65.17 6.31 -57.06
N ARG A 7 65.95 5.41 -56.44
CA ARG A 7 66.04 4.01 -56.91
C ARG A 7 66.69 3.02 -55.92
N SER A 8 67.33 3.46 -54.85
CA SER A 8 67.92 2.53 -53.85
C SER A 8 67.23 2.51 -52.48
N LEU A 9 66.18 3.33 -52.25
CA LEU A 9 65.39 3.32 -51.01
C LEU A 9 64.14 2.41 -51.08
N VAL A 10 63.82 1.86 -52.26
CA VAL A 10 62.57 1.13 -52.49
C VAL A 10 62.64 -0.34 -52.05
N LEU A 11 63.83 -0.93 -51.91
CA LEU A 11 63.95 -2.34 -51.50
C LEU A 11 64.00 -2.55 -49.97
N LEU A 12 64.29 -1.52 -49.17
CA LEU A 12 64.31 -1.63 -47.70
C LEU A 12 62.96 -1.26 -47.04
N LEU A 13 62.05 -0.60 -47.77
CA LEU A 13 60.70 -0.24 -47.31
C LEU A 13 59.64 -1.31 -47.57
N LEU A 14 59.97 -2.39 -48.29
CA LEU A 14 59.03 -3.49 -48.61
C LEU A 14 59.02 -4.64 -47.58
N LEU A 15 59.86 -4.57 -46.54
CA LEU A 15 59.91 -5.58 -45.46
C LEU A 15 59.26 -5.11 -44.14
N PHE A 16 58.72 -3.89 -44.08
CA PHE A 16 58.00 -3.34 -42.90
C PHE A 16 56.54 -2.96 -43.15
N SER A 17 55.95 -3.43 -44.25
CA SER A 17 54.50 -3.37 -44.46
C SER A 17 53.89 -4.75 -44.25
N TRP A 18 53.85 -5.20 -42.99
CA TRP A 18 52.75 -6.06 -42.56
C TRP A 18 51.51 -5.18 -42.46
N PRO A 19 50.50 -5.33 -43.32
CA PRO A 19 49.20 -4.77 -42.99
C PRO A 19 48.78 -5.43 -41.68
N LYS A 20 48.41 -4.62 -40.68
CA LYS A 20 47.52 -5.09 -39.61
C LYS A 20 46.34 -5.73 -40.32
N LEU A 21 46.28 -7.06 -40.32
CA LEU A 21 45.07 -7.80 -40.63
C LEU A 21 44.06 -7.33 -39.60
N TYR A 22 43.20 -6.39 -39.98
CA TYR A 22 41.96 -6.11 -39.28
C TYR A 22 41.21 -7.44 -39.25
N ALA A 23 41.20 -8.09 -38.09
CA ALA A 23 40.26 -9.17 -37.84
C ALA A 23 38.86 -8.57 -38.07
N GLN A 24 38.11 -9.11 -39.02
CA GLN A 24 36.71 -8.74 -39.19
C GLN A 24 36.00 -9.16 -37.89
N SER A 25 35.53 -8.17 -37.12
CA SER A 25 34.62 -8.42 -36.01
C SER A 25 33.39 -9.14 -36.55
N TYR A 26 32.99 -10.22 -35.88
CA TYR A 26 31.74 -10.94 -36.20
C TYR A 26 30.50 -10.20 -35.70
N TRP A 27 30.66 -9.02 -35.10
CA TRP A 27 29.57 -8.08 -34.78
C TRP A 27 29.52 -6.94 -35.78
N LYS A 28 28.31 -6.63 -36.26
CA LYS A 28 28.05 -5.46 -37.09
C LYS A 28 26.93 -4.62 -36.48
N GLU A 29 27.25 -3.38 -36.12
CA GLU A 29 26.26 -2.43 -35.62
C GLU A 29 25.27 -2.01 -36.72
N ASN A 30 23.98 -1.93 -36.38
CA ASN A 30 22.90 -1.59 -37.29
C ASN A 30 22.40 -0.15 -37.02
N ASN A 31 22.93 0.84 -37.75
CA ASN A 31 22.61 2.27 -37.55
C ASN A 31 21.20 2.71 -37.99
N THR A 32 20.38 1.82 -38.58
CA THR A 32 19.09 2.16 -39.20
C THR A 32 17.87 1.98 -38.30
N GLN A 33 18.02 1.59 -37.03
CA GLN A 33 16.91 1.39 -36.08
C GLN A 33 16.98 2.32 -34.85
N ARG A 34 17.23 3.62 -35.05
CA ARG A 34 16.97 4.63 -34.01
C ARG A 34 15.46 4.88 -33.96
N SER A 35 14.77 4.47 -32.89
CA SER A 35 13.33 4.76 -32.75
C SER A 35 13.09 6.23 -32.42
N THR A 36 12.01 6.74 -32.96
CA THR A 36 11.45 8.08 -32.71
C THR A 36 10.86 8.19 -31.30
N ALA A 37 11.19 9.28 -30.61
CA ALA A 37 10.59 9.88 -29.41
C ALA A 37 10.46 9.02 -28.12
N GLN A 38 11.19 9.48 -27.08
CA GLN A 38 11.21 9.12 -25.66
C GLN A 38 11.77 7.73 -25.22
N GLU A 39 13.03 7.80 -24.73
CA GLU A 39 13.60 7.04 -23.60
C GLU A 39 13.90 5.53 -23.71
N LYS A 40 14.40 4.99 -24.83
CA LYS A 40 15.18 3.72 -24.83
C LYS A 40 16.39 3.78 -25.77
N THR A 41 17.60 3.90 -25.23
CA THR A 41 18.86 3.83 -26.00
C THR A 41 19.34 2.38 -26.15
N TYR A 42 18.64 1.59 -26.97
CA TYR A 42 19.18 0.30 -27.42
C TYR A 42 20.19 0.51 -28.55
N THR A 43 21.29 -0.24 -28.49
CA THR A 43 22.19 -0.40 -29.64
C THR A 43 21.97 -1.77 -30.25
N TYR A 44 21.76 -1.83 -31.56
CA TYR A 44 21.43 -3.07 -32.27
C TYR A 44 22.63 -3.59 -33.05
N TYR A 45 22.86 -4.91 -32.96
CA TYR A 45 23.93 -5.59 -33.68
C TYR A 45 23.41 -6.80 -34.44
N THR A 46 24.08 -7.10 -35.55
CA THR A 46 23.99 -8.38 -36.25
C THR A 46 25.22 -9.23 -35.91
N LEU A 47 25.01 -10.49 -35.53
CA LEU A 47 26.06 -11.47 -35.24
C LEU A 47 26.28 -12.42 -36.43
N GLU A 48 27.51 -12.48 -36.94
CA GLU A 48 27.96 -13.56 -37.81
C GLU A 48 28.24 -14.79 -36.94
N ARG A 49 27.23 -15.66 -36.84
CA ARG A 49 27.21 -16.79 -35.92
C ARG A 49 28.33 -17.81 -36.15
N LYS A 50 28.66 -18.11 -37.42
CA LYS A 50 29.66 -19.15 -37.74
C LYS A 50 31.07 -18.71 -37.39
N ALA A 51 31.35 -17.42 -37.56
CA ALA A 51 32.59 -16.77 -37.20
C ALA A 51 32.72 -16.67 -35.67
N PHE A 52 31.63 -16.31 -34.97
CA PHE A 52 31.60 -16.35 -33.50
C PHE A 52 31.87 -17.76 -32.96
N GLU A 53 31.14 -18.76 -33.44
CA GLU A 53 31.28 -20.17 -33.04
C GLU A 53 32.71 -20.67 -33.30
N LYS A 54 33.26 -20.37 -34.49
CA LYS A 54 34.65 -20.69 -34.82
C LYS A 54 35.64 -20.00 -33.88
N ALA A 55 35.39 -18.76 -33.47
CA ALA A 55 36.24 -18.05 -32.52
C ALA A 55 36.14 -18.67 -31.12
N LEU A 56 34.93 -18.96 -30.65
CA LEU A 56 34.64 -19.54 -29.34
C LEU A 56 35.26 -20.93 -29.14
N HIS A 57 35.30 -21.73 -30.21
CA HIS A 57 35.85 -23.09 -30.21
C HIS A 57 37.26 -23.18 -30.81
N ASN A 58 37.94 -22.06 -31.05
CA ASN A 58 39.29 -22.06 -31.63
C ASN A 58 40.33 -22.62 -30.64
N THR A 59 41.07 -23.64 -31.07
CA THR A 59 42.09 -24.34 -30.26
C THR A 59 43.54 -23.95 -30.60
N SER A 60 43.76 -22.92 -31.42
CA SER A 60 45.12 -22.54 -31.88
C SER A 60 45.91 -21.66 -30.90
N ALA A 61 46.94 -22.26 -30.28
CA ALA A 61 48.25 -21.75 -29.83
C ALA A 61 48.40 -20.43 -29.02
N ARG A 62 47.34 -19.83 -28.46
CA ARG A 62 47.45 -18.82 -27.37
C ARG A 62 46.43 -19.00 -26.24
N SER A 63 45.65 -20.07 -26.28
CA SER A 63 44.85 -20.57 -25.17
C SER A 63 45.63 -21.66 -24.43
N SER A 64 45.91 -21.46 -23.14
CA SER A 64 46.00 -22.61 -22.25
C SER A 64 44.66 -23.36 -22.35
N GLN A 65 44.64 -24.69 -22.21
CA GLN A 65 43.50 -25.58 -22.50
C GLN A 65 42.11 -25.17 -21.93
N ASP A 66 42.02 -24.16 -21.07
CA ASP A 66 40.82 -23.75 -20.34
C ASP A 66 40.21 -22.38 -20.73
N TYR A 67 40.82 -21.59 -21.64
CA TYR A 67 40.34 -20.24 -21.97
C TYR A 67 40.24 -19.94 -23.47
N THR A 68 39.27 -19.12 -23.86
CA THR A 68 39.13 -18.54 -25.20
C THR A 68 39.04 -17.01 -25.12
N TYR A 69 39.43 -16.33 -26.19
CA TYR A 69 39.26 -14.88 -26.33
C TYR A 69 38.16 -14.59 -27.34
N ILE A 70 37.16 -13.81 -26.93
CA ILE A 70 36.02 -13.44 -27.78
C ILE A 70 35.72 -11.95 -27.64
N ASP A 71 35.35 -11.35 -28.75
CA ASP A 71 34.82 -9.99 -28.83
C ASP A 71 33.30 -9.99 -28.57
N ILE A 72 32.81 -9.09 -27.70
CA ILE A 72 31.37 -8.91 -27.42
C ILE A 72 31.08 -7.40 -27.25
N PRO A 73 29.97 -6.87 -27.80
CA PRO A 73 29.53 -5.50 -27.51
C PRO A 73 29.06 -5.38 -26.05
N ASP A 74 29.62 -4.42 -25.32
CA ASP A 74 29.41 -4.21 -23.89
C ASP A 74 28.50 -3.01 -23.55
N GLY A 75 27.87 -2.43 -24.57
CA GLY A 75 27.04 -1.22 -24.48
C GLY A 75 27.77 0.06 -24.91
N THR A 76 29.10 0.11 -24.80
CA THR A 76 29.91 1.26 -25.23
C THR A 76 30.66 0.99 -26.53
N SER A 77 31.21 -0.22 -26.65
CA SER A 77 32.02 -0.64 -27.79
C SER A 77 32.08 -2.17 -27.84
N VAL A 78 32.71 -2.71 -28.88
CA VAL A 78 33.04 -4.15 -28.92
C VAL A 78 34.41 -4.33 -28.25
N LYS A 79 34.44 -5.11 -27.16
CA LYS A 79 35.66 -5.40 -26.40
C LYS A 79 36.01 -6.89 -26.43
N THR A 80 37.28 -7.20 -26.25
CA THR A 80 37.76 -8.59 -26.14
C THR A 80 37.74 -9.07 -24.70
N TYR A 81 37.09 -10.20 -24.47
CA TYR A 81 36.95 -10.86 -23.19
C TYR A 81 37.76 -12.16 -23.17
N LYS A 82 38.45 -12.42 -22.05
CA LYS A 82 39.03 -13.72 -21.75
C LYS A 82 38.00 -14.56 -20.99
N VAL A 83 37.52 -15.63 -21.61
CA VAL A 83 36.37 -16.39 -21.14
C VAL A 83 36.71 -17.87 -20.99
N ARG A 84 35.99 -18.54 -20.09
CA ARG A 84 36.08 -19.98 -19.83
C ARG A 84 34.68 -20.57 -19.72
N ARG A 85 34.55 -21.88 -19.85
CA ARG A 85 33.28 -22.55 -19.55
C ARG A 85 32.93 -22.42 -18.07
N THR A 86 31.65 -22.23 -17.77
CA THR A 86 31.09 -22.31 -16.42
C THR A 86 30.09 -23.47 -16.33
N ALA A 87 29.82 -23.96 -15.12
CA ALA A 87 29.02 -25.14 -14.84
C ALA A 87 27.57 -24.81 -14.47
N VAL A 88 26.90 -23.95 -15.24
CA VAL A 88 25.47 -23.65 -15.04
C VAL A 88 24.61 -24.89 -15.31
N LEU A 89 24.92 -25.64 -16.37
CA LEU A 89 24.30 -26.95 -16.61
C LEU A 89 25.06 -27.99 -15.80
N SER A 90 24.34 -28.95 -15.20
CA SER A 90 24.98 -30.14 -14.62
C SER A 90 25.82 -30.88 -15.67
N PRO A 91 26.85 -31.64 -15.28
CA PRO A 91 27.67 -32.41 -16.21
C PRO A 91 26.85 -33.29 -17.16
N GLU A 92 25.77 -33.90 -16.66
CA GLU A 92 24.87 -34.76 -17.43
C GLU A 92 24.07 -33.95 -18.47
N LEU A 93 23.57 -32.77 -18.10
CA LEU A 93 22.86 -31.89 -19.03
C LEU A 93 23.80 -31.29 -20.08
N ALA A 94 24.99 -30.85 -19.69
CA ALA A 94 25.99 -30.33 -20.62
C ALA A 94 26.38 -31.38 -21.67
N GLN A 95 26.45 -32.67 -21.28
CA GLN A 95 26.68 -33.78 -22.22
C GLN A 95 25.47 -34.05 -23.13
N ARG A 96 24.25 -33.94 -22.60
CA ARG A 96 23.01 -34.19 -23.35
C ARG A 96 22.67 -33.07 -24.34
N TYR A 97 23.03 -31.83 -24.00
CA TYR A 97 22.73 -30.63 -24.79
C TYR A 97 24.02 -29.84 -25.12
N PRO A 98 24.96 -30.44 -25.87
CA PRO A 98 26.27 -29.83 -26.15
C PRO A 98 26.19 -28.51 -26.92
N GLN A 99 25.06 -28.23 -27.57
CA GLN A 99 24.78 -26.97 -28.26
C GLN A 99 24.41 -25.82 -27.32
N ILE A 100 24.20 -26.05 -26.01
CA ILE A 100 23.93 -25.01 -25.02
C ILE A 100 25.16 -24.90 -24.13
N GLU A 101 25.90 -23.80 -24.30
CA GLU A 101 27.20 -23.61 -23.66
C GLU A 101 27.18 -22.34 -22.82
N THR A 102 27.69 -22.42 -21.59
CA THR A 102 27.74 -21.27 -20.68
C THR A 102 29.17 -20.91 -20.35
N TYR A 103 29.44 -19.61 -20.28
CA TYR A 103 30.78 -19.07 -20.08
C TYR A 103 30.77 -17.90 -19.10
N SER A 104 31.88 -17.74 -18.38
CA SER A 104 32.19 -16.58 -17.55
C SER A 104 33.58 -16.04 -17.90
N GLY A 105 33.84 -14.77 -17.63
CA GLY A 105 35.11 -14.15 -17.95
C GLY A 105 35.20 -12.68 -17.56
N TYR A 106 36.24 -12.02 -18.05
CA TYR A 106 36.51 -10.60 -17.81
C TYR A 106 37.13 -9.94 -19.04
N ALA A 107 37.00 -8.61 -19.15
CA ALA A 107 37.58 -7.84 -20.24
C ALA A 107 39.12 -7.85 -20.15
N LEU A 108 39.79 -7.88 -21.30
CA LEU A 108 41.25 -7.94 -21.36
C LEU A 108 41.94 -6.65 -20.90
N ASP A 109 41.30 -5.51 -21.11
CA ASP A 109 41.76 -4.17 -20.76
C ASP A 109 41.32 -3.75 -19.35
N ASN A 110 40.27 -4.37 -18.80
CA ASN A 110 39.79 -4.15 -17.44
C ASN A 110 39.29 -5.46 -16.81
N SER A 111 40.04 -6.02 -15.85
CA SER A 111 39.64 -7.28 -15.22
C SER A 111 38.38 -7.17 -14.36
N ASP A 112 37.98 -5.98 -13.92
CA ASP A 112 36.80 -5.79 -13.06
C ASP A 112 35.49 -5.80 -13.86
N GLN A 113 35.59 -5.61 -15.18
CA GLN A 113 34.47 -5.75 -16.10
C GLN A 113 34.23 -7.23 -16.40
N LEU A 114 33.32 -7.84 -15.65
CA LEU A 114 32.95 -9.24 -15.80
C LEU A 114 31.95 -9.45 -16.92
N VAL A 115 31.99 -10.63 -17.53
CA VAL A 115 30.97 -11.12 -18.45
C VAL A 115 30.53 -12.53 -18.06
N SER A 116 29.24 -12.79 -18.19
CA SER A 116 28.72 -14.15 -18.26
C SER A 116 27.71 -14.26 -19.38
N PHE A 117 27.77 -15.36 -20.12
CA PHE A 117 26.91 -15.54 -21.27
C PHE A 117 26.56 -17.00 -21.53
N THR A 118 25.48 -17.16 -22.27
CA THR A 118 25.02 -18.42 -22.85
C THR A 118 25.13 -18.32 -24.37
N TRP A 119 25.81 -19.28 -24.97
CA TRP A 119 25.85 -19.51 -26.41
C TRP A 119 24.96 -20.69 -26.77
N SER A 120 24.06 -20.52 -27.74
CA SER A 120 23.07 -21.54 -28.09
C SER A 120 22.53 -21.41 -29.52
N PRO A 121 21.67 -22.35 -29.99
CA PRO A 121 20.91 -22.15 -31.23
C PRO A 121 20.05 -20.88 -31.24
N ALA A 122 19.67 -20.34 -30.08
CA ALA A 122 18.96 -19.06 -29.95
C ALA A 122 19.88 -17.82 -30.05
N GLY A 123 21.20 -18.01 -30.16
CA GLY A 123 22.21 -16.94 -30.23
C GLY A 123 22.95 -16.75 -28.91
N LEU A 124 23.61 -15.59 -28.81
CA LEU A 124 24.31 -15.15 -27.59
C LEU A 124 23.36 -14.36 -26.66
N SER A 125 23.25 -14.76 -25.39
CA SER A 125 22.67 -13.96 -24.31
C SER A 125 23.75 -13.67 -23.28
N ALA A 126 24.05 -12.41 -23.01
CA ALA A 126 25.12 -12.01 -22.09
C ALA A 126 24.64 -11.01 -21.03
N ILE A 127 25.27 -11.06 -19.88
CA ILE A 127 25.22 -10.08 -18.80
C ILE A 127 26.66 -9.63 -18.50
N PHE A 128 26.84 -8.33 -18.41
CA PHE A 128 28.09 -7.70 -17.98
C PHE A 128 27.85 -7.08 -16.61
N GLN A 129 28.88 -7.12 -15.77
CA GLN A 129 28.86 -6.43 -14.50
C GLN A 129 30.17 -5.67 -14.32
N GLN A 130 30.06 -4.37 -14.08
CA GLN A 130 31.17 -3.52 -13.68
C GLN A 130 30.67 -2.56 -12.60
N ASP A 131 31.32 -2.55 -11.43
CA ASP A 131 30.97 -1.64 -10.32
C ASP A 131 29.46 -1.67 -9.98
N PHE A 132 28.87 -2.88 -9.92
CA PHE A 132 27.43 -3.11 -9.71
C PHE A 132 26.48 -2.49 -10.75
N SER A 133 27.01 -1.98 -11.87
CA SER A 133 26.26 -1.64 -13.08
C SER A 133 26.17 -2.85 -14.02
N TYR A 134 25.00 -3.04 -14.62
CA TYR A 134 24.71 -4.20 -15.46
C TYR A 134 24.30 -3.82 -16.88
N THR A 135 24.94 -4.47 -17.85
CA THR A 135 24.60 -4.37 -19.28
C THR A 135 24.21 -5.74 -19.80
N PHE A 136 23.30 -5.77 -20.77
CA PHE A 136 22.79 -7.00 -21.36
C PHE A 136 22.99 -7.02 -22.87
N VAL A 137 23.30 -8.21 -23.40
CA VAL A 137 23.15 -8.55 -24.82
C VAL A 137 22.05 -9.59 -24.92
N GLN A 138 21.03 -9.33 -25.73
CA GLN A 138 19.88 -10.23 -25.85
C GLN A 138 19.53 -10.48 -27.32
N PRO A 139 19.30 -11.74 -27.72
CA PRO A 139 18.73 -12.06 -29.03
C PRO A 139 17.32 -11.48 -29.17
N ILE A 140 17.02 -10.88 -30.32
CA ILE A 140 15.66 -10.37 -30.64
C ILE A 140 14.94 -11.20 -31.70
N ASP A 141 15.58 -12.26 -32.20
CA ASP A 141 14.99 -13.23 -33.11
C ASP A 141 15.35 -14.66 -32.74
N ARG A 142 14.48 -15.60 -33.13
CA ARG A 142 14.62 -17.03 -32.81
C ARG A 142 15.86 -17.70 -33.41
N ARG A 143 16.48 -17.08 -34.42
CA ARG A 143 17.70 -17.56 -35.07
C ARG A 143 18.94 -16.89 -34.50
N GLY A 144 18.82 -16.08 -33.45
CA GLY A 144 19.95 -15.44 -32.76
C GLY A 144 20.87 -14.66 -33.68
N LYS A 145 20.32 -14.03 -34.73
CA LYS A 145 21.10 -13.27 -35.71
C LYS A 145 21.22 -11.81 -35.30
N ASN A 146 20.15 -11.23 -34.77
CA ASN A 146 20.08 -9.85 -34.35
C ASN A 146 20.00 -9.80 -32.83
N HIS A 147 20.69 -8.82 -32.26
CA HIS A 147 20.82 -8.62 -30.84
C HIS A 147 20.57 -7.15 -30.51
N LYS A 148 19.94 -6.92 -29.36
CA LYS A 148 19.92 -5.62 -28.71
C LYS A 148 20.91 -5.62 -27.55
N VAL A 149 21.56 -4.48 -27.36
CA VAL A 149 22.47 -4.20 -26.26
C VAL A 149 21.92 -3.01 -25.50
N TYR A 150 21.80 -3.16 -24.19
CA TYR A 150 21.28 -2.12 -23.31
C TYR A 150 21.86 -2.24 -21.92
N GLN A 151 22.15 -1.09 -21.34
CA GLN A 151 22.35 -0.98 -19.92
C GLN A 151 21.00 -1.09 -19.22
N ARG A 152 20.96 -1.73 -18.05
CA ARG A 152 19.80 -1.65 -17.18
C ARG A 152 19.67 -0.19 -16.74
N SER A 153 18.61 0.49 -17.16
CA SER A 153 18.33 1.88 -16.79
C SER A 153 16.86 2.04 -16.38
N ASP A 154 16.55 3.13 -15.69
CA ASP A 154 15.25 3.43 -15.06
C ASP A 154 14.06 3.64 -16.02
N VAL A 155 14.24 3.26 -17.28
CA VAL A 155 13.25 3.47 -18.33
C VAL A 155 11.89 2.91 -17.94
N LEU A 156 10.90 3.78 -18.12
CA LEU A 156 9.49 3.62 -17.81
C LEU A 156 8.85 2.48 -18.61
N GLU A 157 8.98 1.25 -18.11
CA GLU A 157 8.04 0.19 -18.43
C GLU A 157 7.02 0.08 -17.29
N SER A 158 5.79 0.53 -17.55
CA SER A 158 4.65 0.25 -16.69
C SER A 158 4.35 -1.25 -16.76
N VAL A 159 4.55 -1.96 -15.66
CA VAL A 159 4.22 -3.38 -15.54
C VAL A 159 3.50 -3.57 -14.21
N HIS A 160 2.38 -4.27 -14.24
CA HIS A 160 1.69 -4.74 -13.05
C HIS A 160 2.24 -6.12 -12.67
N PHE A 161 2.59 -6.35 -11.41
CA PHE A 161 3.02 -7.65 -10.88
C PHE A 161 2.43 -7.84 -9.48
N ASP A 162 1.82 -9.00 -9.25
CA ASP A 162 1.31 -9.38 -7.93
C ASP A 162 2.13 -10.55 -7.36
N CYS A 163 2.85 -10.34 -6.25
CA CYS A 163 3.41 -11.46 -5.48
C CYS A 163 2.35 -11.97 -4.49
N THR A 164 2.08 -13.29 -4.52
CA THR A 164 1.01 -13.92 -3.72
C THR A 164 1.53 -14.84 -2.61
N THR A 165 2.84 -14.87 -2.40
CA THR A 165 3.46 -15.72 -1.37
C THR A 165 3.01 -15.27 0.01
N GLN A 166 2.15 -16.06 0.66
CA GLN A 166 1.82 -15.83 2.07
C GLN A 166 3.03 -16.19 2.93
N GLY A 167 3.42 -15.27 3.81
CA GLY A 167 4.54 -15.48 4.72
C GLY A 167 4.36 -16.75 5.57
N ALA A 168 5.49 -17.37 5.96
CA ALA A 168 5.47 -18.57 6.77
C ALA A 168 4.55 -18.39 8.01
N THR A 169 3.72 -19.39 8.30
CA THR A 169 2.84 -19.40 9.48
C THR A 169 3.57 -18.84 10.70
N LYS A 170 2.98 -17.82 11.35
CA LYS A 170 3.51 -17.17 12.56
C LYS A 170 3.93 -18.21 13.59
N LYS A 171 5.18 -18.65 13.56
CA LYS A 171 5.82 -19.20 14.74
C LYS A 171 6.04 -17.99 15.63
N THR A 172 5.35 -17.98 16.76
CA THR A 172 5.51 -16.98 17.83
C THR A 172 7.00 -16.64 17.95
N PRO A 173 7.40 -15.35 17.83
CA PRO A 173 8.80 -14.98 17.92
C PRO A 173 9.30 -15.44 19.28
N THR A 174 10.13 -16.48 19.28
CA THR A 174 10.89 -16.90 20.45
C THR A 174 11.98 -15.87 20.60
N SER A 175 11.65 -14.76 21.26
CA SER A 175 12.43 -13.52 21.35
C SER A 175 12.77 -12.91 19.98
N SER A 176 12.48 -11.62 19.77
CA SER A 176 13.12 -10.88 18.68
C SER A 176 14.64 -11.13 18.81
N PRO A 177 15.31 -11.76 17.83
CA PRO A 177 16.76 -11.81 17.88
C PRO A 177 17.19 -10.36 17.92
N THR A 178 17.84 -9.93 19.00
CA THR A 178 18.55 -8.66 19.04
C THR A 178 19.35 -8.58 17.75
N GLN A 179 19.00 -7.64 16.87
CA GLN A 179 19.65 -7.48 15.58
C GLN A 179 21.13 -7.34 15.88
N ARG A 180 21.96 -8.30 15.43
CA ARG A 180 23.40 -8.21 15.69
C ARG A 180 23.89 -6.91 15.06
N ASN A 181 24.68 -6.16 15.83
CA ASN A 181 25.24 -4.89 15.39
C ASN A 181 26.17 -5.04 14.19
N SER A 182 26.66 -6.25 13.92
CA SER A 182 27.46 -6.59 12.76
C SER A 182 27.11 -7.96 12.17
N TYR A 183 27.46 -8.14 10.90
CA TYR A 183 27.31 -9.38 10.15
C TYR A 183 28.44 -9.47 9.12
N GLU A 184 28.89 -10.70 8.87
CA GLU A 184 29.85 -11.05 7.83
C GLU A 184 29.38 -12.33 7.14
N SER A 185 29.44 -12.37 5.80
CA SER A 185 29.25 -13.61 5.06
C SER A 185 30.49 -14.52 5.20
N GLU A 186 30.46 -15.71 4.59
CA GLU A 186 31.53 -16.70 4.74
C GLU A 186 32.32 -16.91 3.46
N HIS A 187 33.58 -17.34 3.60
CA HIS A 187 34.51 -17.74 2.54
C HIS A 187 34.11 -19.06 1.86
N THR A 188 32.84 -19.26 1.60
CA THR A 188 32.29 -20.54 1.15
C THR A 188 31.31 -20.31 0.00
N LEU A 189 31.71 -20.77 -1.19
CA LEU A 189 30.83 -20.89 -2.33
C LEU A 189 29.86 -22.05 -2.12
N ARG A 190 28.57 -21.79 -2.26
CA ARG A 190 27.50 -22.78 -2.12
C ARG A 190 26.81 -23.00 -3.45
N THR A 191 26.85 -24.23 -3.95
CA THR A 191 26.18 -24.64 -5.19
C THR A 191 24.89 -25.37 -4.87
N ILE A 192 23.77 -24.84 -5.34
CA ILE A 192 22.41 -25.37 -5.14
C ILE A 192 21.90 -25.93 -6.47
N ARG A 193 21.42 -27.16 -6.48
CA ARG A 193 20.84 -27.78 -7.68
C ARG A 193 19.43 -27.25 -7.89
N ILE A 194 19.18 -26.59 -9.01
CA ILE A 194 17.86 -26.05 -9.37
C ILE A 194 17.20 -26.86 -10.47
N ALA A 195 15.95 -27.29 -10.25
CA ALA A 195 15.09 -27.86 -11.27
C ALA A 195 14.09 -26.80 -11.76
N VAL A 196 14.05 -26.55 -13.06
CA VAL A 196 13.15 -25.57 -13.68
C VAL A 196 12.20 -26.28 -14.63
N ALA A 197 10.90 -26.03 -14.46
CA ALA A 197 9.86 -26.39 -15.42
C ALA A 197 9.42 -25.16 -16.21
N ALA A 198 8.83 -25.38 -17.39
CA ALA A 198 8.24 -24.32 -18.19
C ALA A 198 6.86 -24.72 -18.72
N THR A 199 5.90 -23.81 -18.63
CA THR A 199 4.58 -23.98 -19.25
C THR A 199 4.68 -23.95 -20.76
N SER A 200 3.65 -24.46 -21.44
CA SER A 200 3.51 -24.42 -22.89
C SER A 200 3.59 -23.01 -23.46
N SER A 201 3.00 -22.01 -22.78
CA SER A 201 3.08 -20.61 -23.19
C SER A 201 4.51 -20.05 -23.19
N PHE A 202 5.31 -20.42 -22.19
CA PHE A 202 6.72 -20.02 -22.10
C PHE A 202 7.54 -20.74 -23.17
N THR A 203 7.33 -22.05 -23.33
CA THR A 203 8.04 -22.86 -24.33
C THR A 203 7.77 -22.40 -25.77
N GLN A 204 6.52 -22.05 -26.07
CA GLN A 204 6.10 -21.58 -27.39
C GLN A 204 6.64 -20.19 -27.71
N TYR A 205 6.77 -19.31 -26.72
CA TYR A 205 7.33 -17.97 -26.90
C TYR A 205 8.76 -18.05 -27.48
N PHE A 206 9.64 -18.84 -26.84
CA PHE A 206 11.02 -19.02 -27.30
C PHE A 206 11.15 -19.92 -28.54
N GLY A 207 10.08 -20.60 -28.94
CA GLY A 207 10.01 -21.31 -30.21
C GLY A 207 10.42 -22.78 -30.16
N GLY A 208 10.28 -23.42 -28.99
CA GLY A 208 10.54 -24.85 -28.81
C GLY A 208 11.37 -25.15 -27.55
N LYS A 209 11.49 -26.44 -27.23
CA LYS A 209 12.14 -26.92 -26.00
C LYS A 209 13.63 -26.51 -25.91
N ILE A 210 14.41 -26.71 -26.97
CA ILE A 210 15.85 -26.33 -26.97
C ILE A 210 16.07 -24.83 -26.73
N GLN A 211 15.32 -23.97 -27.42
CA GLN A 211 15.42 -22.51 -27.24
C GLN A 211 15.00 -22.10 -25.83
N THR A 212 13.99 -22.77 -25.29
CA THR A 212 13.50 -22.54 -23.92
C THR A 212 14.53 -22.97 -22.89
N LEU A 213 15.16 -24.14 -23.05
CA LEU A 213 16.22 -24.62 -22.18
C LEU A 213 17.43 -23.67 -22.21
N ALA A 214 17.78 -23.14 -23.39
CA ALA A 214 18.84 -22.14 -23.52
C ALA A 214 18.50 -20.82 -22.81
N GLN A 215 17.24 -20.39 -22.86
CA GLN A 215 16.79 -19.24 -22.09
C GLN A 215 16.85 -19.52 -20.58
N ILE A 216 16.38 -20.68 -20.11
CA ILE A 216 16.46 -21.07 -18.69
C ILE A 216 17.91 -21.03 -18.21
N ALA A 217 18.84 -21.62 -18.97
CA ALA A 217 20.27 -21.55 -18.65
C ALA A 217 20.78 -20.09 -18.57
N SER A 218 20.30 -19.21 -19.45
CA SER A 218 20.63 -17.77 -19.42
C SER A 218 20.04 -17.07 -18.19
N THR A 219 18.81 -17.38 -17.80
CA THR A 219 18.16 -16.85 -16.59
C THR A 219 18.91 -17.29 -15.33
N ILE A 220 19.27 -18.57 -15.21
CA ILE A 220 20.08 -19.07 -14.08
C ILE A 220 21.46 -18.42 -14.06
N GLN A 221 22.11 -18.24 -15.21
CA GLN A 221 23.38 -17.54 -15.31
C GLN A 221 23.31 -16.08 -14.80
N ARG A 222 22.22 -15.37 -15.10
CA ARG A 222 21.99 -14.00 -14.62
C ARG A 222 21.74 -13.96 -13.12
N ALA A 223 20.94 -14.88 -12.59
CA ALA A 223 20.77 -15.04 -11.14
C ALA A 223 22.10 -15.34 -10.46
N ASN A 224 22.94 -16.22 -11.03
CA ASN A 224 24.27 -16.50 -10.50
C ASN A 224 25.15 -15.27 -10.40
N GLN A 225 25.08 -14.33 -11.36
CA GLN A 225 25.85 -13.09 -11.26
C GLN A 225 25.45 -12.24 -10.04
N VAL A 226 24.16 -12.13 -9.77
CA VAL A 226 23.66 -11.39 -8.60
C VAL A 226 24.01 -12.11 -7.29
N TYR A 227 23.63 -13.39 -7.15
CA TYR A 227 23.82 -14.13 -5.90
C TYR A 227 25.30 -14.39 -5.57
N ARG A 228 26.17 -14.58 -6.57
CA ARG A 228 27.62 -14.70 -6.34
C ARG A 228 28.22 -13.39 -5.85
N SER A 229 27.68 -12.24 -6.25
CA SER A 229 28.27 -10.93 -5.97
C SER A 229 28.17 -10.49 -4.50
N GLN A 230 27.15 -10.93 -3.76
CA GLN A 230 26.95 -10.49 -2.37
C GLN A 230 27.12 -11.63 -1.34
N MET A 231 26.83 -12.87 -1.72
CA MET A 231 26.61 -13.95 -0.74
C MET A 231 27.28 -15.27 -1.09
N SER A 232 28.12 -15.32 -2.15
CA SER A 232 28.82 -16.56 -2.54
C SER A 232 27.87 -17.75 -2.76
N VAL A 233 26.69 -17.51 -3.34
CA VAL A 233 25.71 -18.56 -3.70
C VAL A 233 25.58 -18.67 -5.21
N GLN A 234 25.49 -19.90 -5.73
CA GLN A 234 25.21 -20.17 -7.14
C GLN A 234 24.26 -21.34 -7.31
N PHE A 235 23.66 -21.42 -8.50
CA PHE A 235 22.68 -22.41 -8.89
C PHE A 235 23.19 -23.20 -10.10
N GLN A 236 23.01 -24.51 -10.05
CA GLN A 236 23.29 -25.45 -11.14
C GLN A 236 21.99 -26.10 -11.61
N LEU A 237 21.65 -25.90 -12.89
CA LEU A 237 20.47 -26.48 -13.53
C LEU A 237 20.63 -28.00 -13.64
N VAL A 238 19.62 -28.74 -13.17
CA VAL A 238 19.60 -30.22 -13.18
C VAL A 238 18.41 -30.83 -13.95
N SER A 239 17.54 -29.99 -14.50
CA SER A 239 16.40 -30.40 -15.35
C SER A 239 16.61 -30.03 -16.83
N GLY A 240 16.24 -30.94 -17.73
CA GLY A 240 16.31 -30.78 -19.18
C GLY A 240 14.94 -30.63 -19.86
N GLU A 241 14.82 -31.11 -21.11
CA GLU A 241 13.59 -31.00 -21.92
C GLU A 241 12.38 -31.77 -21.36
N GLU A 242 12.60 -32.72 -20.46
CA GLU A 242 11.55 -33.50 -19.80
C GLU A 242 10.61 -32.64 -18.95
N THR A 243 11.08 -31.50 -18.43
CA THR A 243 10.28 -30.55 -17.63
C THR A 243 9.68 -29.41 -18.46
N LEU A 244 9.91 -29.39 -19.77
CA LEU A 244 9.40 -28.35 -20.67
C LEU A 244 8.15 -28.84 -21.40
N ILE A 245 7.02 -28.20 -21.14
CA ILE A 245 5.73 -28.55 -21.74
C ILE A 245 5.62 -27.83 -23.08
N GLU A 246 5.29 -28.55 -24.16
CA GLU A 246 5.28 -28.00 -25.53
C GLU A 246 3.87 -27.63 -26.01
N HIS A 247 2.88 -28.43 -25.65
CA HIS A 247 1.50 -28.25 -26.10
C HIS A 247 0.57 -27.89 -24.96
N ARG A 248 -0.36 -26.97 -25.23
CA ARG A 248 -1.35 -26.50 -24.25
C ARG A 248 -2.21 -27.62 -23.66
N ARG A 249 -2.52 -28.66 -24.44
CA ARG A 249 -3.32 -29.82 -23.97
C ARG A 249 -2.62 -30.65 -22.89
N ASP A 250 -1.30 -30.58 -22.84
CA ASP A 250 -0.44 -31.33 -21.90
C ASP A 250 -0.03 -30.42 -20.71
N ASP A 251 -0.45 -29.16 -20.72
CA ASP A 251 -0.09 -28.13 -19.75
C ASP A 251 -1.13 -28.01 -18.64
N ASN A 252 -1.08 -28.96 -17.71
CA ASN A 252 -1.92 -28.92 -16.52
C ASN A 252 -1.43 -27.93 -15.46
N LEU A 253 -0.19 -27.43 -15.54
CA LEU A 253 0.38 -26.49 -14.56
C LEU A 253 -0.18 -25.08 -14.75
N SER A 254 -0.30 -24.62 -16.00
CA SER A 254 -0.79 -23.27 -16.32
C SER A 254 -2.20 -22.98 -15.80
N ASN A 255 -3.06 -24.00 -15.69
CA ASN A 255 -4.44 -23.84 -15.22
C ASN A 255 -4.54 -23.38 -13.75
N TYR A 256 -3.52 -23.64 -12.94
CA TYR A 256 -3.51 -23.26 -11.52
C TYR A 256 -2.94 -21.86 -11.29
N ILE A 257 -2.16 -21.34 -12.25
CA ILE A 257 -1.59 -20.00 -12.19
C ILE A 257 -2.74 -18.99 -12.33
N ASN A 258 -2.79 -17.98 -11.45
CA ASN A 258 -3.90 -17.01 -11.32
C ASN A 258 -5.24 -17.58 -10.81
N GLN A 259 -5.26 -18.80 -10.27
CA GLN A 259 -6.45 -19.40 -9.65
C GLN A 259 -6.13 -19.84 -8.21
N ASN A 260 -5.86 -21.13 -8.00
CA ASN A 260 -5.64 -21.75 -6.69
C ASN A 260 -4.27 -22.45 -6.63
N TRP A 261 -3.20 -21.70 -6.89
CA TRP A 261 -1.84 -22.23 -6.83
C TRP A 261 -1.47 -22.68 -5.42
N THR A 262 -1.21 -23.99 -5.26
CA THR A 262 -0.64 -24.56 -4.01
C THR A 262 0.82 -25.01 -4.18
N GLY A 263 1.32 -24.99 -5.41
CA GLY A 263 2.62 -25.54 -5.80
C GLY A 263 2.72 -27.07 -5.78
N SER A 264 1.78 -27.80 -5.17
CA SER A 264 1.84 -29.27 -5.03
C SER A 264 1.89 -29.98 -6.38
N GLN A 265 1.24 -29.41 -7.40
CA GLN A 265 1.24 -29.93 -8.77
C GLN A 265 2.62 -29.81 -9.41
N LEU A 266 3.33 -28.70 -9.18
CA LEU A 266 4.70 -28.51 -9.65
C LEU A 266 5.67 -29.42 -8.90
N GLN A 267 5.55 -29.48 -7.57
CA GLN A 267 6.36 -30.36 -6.72
C GLN A 267 6.32 -31.78 -7.26
N LYS A 268 5.12 -32.33 -7.45
CA LYS A 268 4.92 -33.66 -8.04
C LYS A 268 5.47 -33.76 -9.47
N PHE A 269 5.24 -32.76 -10.32
CA PHE A 269 5.71 -32.76 -11.70
C PHE A 269 7.25 -32.85 -11.79
N LEU A 270 7.95 -32.12 -10.92
CA LEU A 270 9.41 -32.14 -10.82
C LEU A 270 9.91 -33.44 -10.19
N ASP A 271 9.26 -33.92 -9.12
CA ASP A 271 9.59 -35.20 -8.47
C ASP A 271 9.47 -36.38 -9.43
N ASP A 272 8.41 -36.43 -10.24
CA ASP A 272 8.18 -37.53 -11.20
C ASP A 272 9.20 -37.54 -12.36
N ARG A 273 9.79 -36.38 -12.72
CA ARG A 273 10.64 -36.22 -13.92
C ARG A 273 12.13 -36.10 -13.61
N VAL A 274 12.46 -35.36 -12.56
CA VAL A 274 13.84 -35.10 -12.13
C VAL A 274 14.21 -36.04 -10.98
N GLY A 275 13.25 -36.35 -10.10
CA GLY A 275 13.47 -37.13 -8.87
C GLY A 275 13.80 -36.22 -7.69
N THR A 276 13.10 -36.38 -6.57
CA THR A 276 13.22 -35.51 -5.39
C THR A 276 14.65 -35.35 -4.89
N ALA A 277 15.47 -36.42 -4.88
CA ALA A 277 16.86 -36.35 -4.41
C ALA A 277 17.82 -35.60 -5.36
N ASN A 278 17.39 -35.32 -6.59
CA ASN A 278 18.26 -34.80 -7.66
C ASN A 278 18.24 -33.28 -7.78
N TYR A 279 17.39 -32.59 -7.03
CA TYR A 279 17.33 -31.13 -6.98
C TYR A 279 17.13 -30.62 -5.55
N ASP A 280 17.55 -29.40 -5.30
CA ASP A 280 17.57 -28.75 -3.99
C ASP A 280 16.51 -27.64 -3.90
N VAL A 281 16.16 -27.06 -5.04
CA VAL A 281 15.07 -26.09 -5.22
C VAL A 281 14.44 -26.26 -6.60
N GLY A 282 13.13 -26.08 -6.69
CA GLY A 282 12.35 -26.24 -7.91
C GLY A 282 11.52 -24.99 -8.21
N HIS A 283 11.41 -24.65 -9.50
CA HIS A 283 10.75 -23.43 -9.94
C HIS A 283 10.04 -23.60 -11.29
N LEU A 284 8.92 -22.91 -11.51
CA LEU A 284 8.18 -22.90 -12.78
C LEU A 284 8.26 -21.54 -13.46
N PHE A 285 8.57 -21.52 -14.76
CA PHE A 285 8.51 -20.32 -15.59
C PHE A 285 7.24 -20.30 -16.45
N HIS A 286 6.56 -19.16 -16.43
CA HIS A 286 5.32 -18.94 -17.13
C HIS A 286 5.32 -17.63 -17.94
N ASN A 287 4.74 -17.67 -19.14
CA ASN A 287 4.50 -16.47 -19.95
C ASN A 287 2.99 -16.16 -19.94
N THR A 288 2.64 -14.93 -19.58
CA THR A 288 1.26 -14.46 -19.34
C THR A 288 1.14 -12.96 -19.63
N THR A 289 -0.07 -12.47 -19.92
CA THR A 289 -0.33 -11.02 -19.99
C THR A 289 -0.51 -10.37 -18.64
N ASN A 290 -0.69 -11.17 -17.57
CA ASN A 290 -0.88 -10.73 -16.19
C ASN A 290 0.28 -11.25 -15.33
N PRO A 291 1.43 -10.54 -15.29
CA PRO A 291 2.61 -10.97 -14.54
C PRO A 291 2.32 -11.15 -13.06
N ASN A 292 2.90 -12.19 -12.46
CA ASN A 292 2.77 -12.48 -11.03
C ASN A 292 3.80 -13.52 -10.59
N GLY A 293 3.87 -13.77 -9.29
CA GLY A 293 4.77 -14.76 -8.71
C GLY A 293 4.24 -15.37 -7.42
N ASN A 294 4.80 -16.54 -7.10
CA ASN A 294 4.58 -17.21 -5.82
C ASN A 294 5.75 -18.14 -5.54
N ALA A 295 6.48 -17.94 -4.46
CA ALA A 295 7.61 -18.76 -4.03
C ALA A 295 7.19 -20.11 -3.44
N GLY A 296 5.90 -20.30 -3.14
CA GLY A 296 5.33 -21.48 -2.47
C GLY A 296 5.69 -21.60 -0.99
N CYS A 297 6.75 -20.92 -0.55
CA CYS A 297 7.30 -20.96 0.79
C CYS A 297 8.39 -19.88 0.97
N ILE A 298 8.67 -19.52 2.22
CA ILE A 298 9.84 -18.73 2.59
C ILE A 298 10.82 -19.64 3.31
N GLY A 299 12.02 -19.82 2.76
CA GLY A 299 13.05 -20.71 3.30
C GLY A 299 12.65 -22.18 3.19
N CYS A 300 12.70 -22.72 1.97
CA CYS A 300 12.33 -24.10 1.68
C CYS A 300 13.30 -24.82 0.74
N VAL A 301 14.42 -24.20 0.38
CA VAL A 301 15.54 -24.94 -0.24
C VAL A 301 15.92 -26.11 0.67
N CYS A 302 16.12 -27.27 0.05
CA CYS A 302 16.34 -28.59 0.67
C CYS A 302 15.15 -29.25 1.39
N ASP A 303 13.96 -28.65 1.42
CA ASP A 303 12.76 -29.31 1.98
C ASP A 303 12.04 -30.14 0.90
N ASP A 304 12.19 -31.46 0.96
CA ASP A 304 11.58 -32.40 0.03
C ASP A 304 10.05 -32.29 -0.10
N ASN A 305 9.36 -31.65 0.85
CA ASN A 305 7.90 -31.46 0.80
C ASN A 305 7.46 -30.13 0.19
N SER A 306 8.38 -29.18 -0.01
CA SER A 306 8.03 -27.81 -0.40
C SER A 306 8.99 -27.12 -1.37
N LYS A 307 10.18 -27.66 -1.60
CA LYS A 307 11.25 -27.04 -2.40
C LYS A 307 10.88 -26.78 -3.87
N GLY A 308 9.88 -27.46 -4.42
CA GLY A 308 9.44 -27.39 -5.82
C GLY A 308 8.07 -26.75 -6.02
N LYS A 309 7.71 -25.74 -5.23
CA LYS A 309 6.36 -25.13 -5.25
C LYS A 309 6.29 -23.73 -5.88
N ALA A 310 7.41 -23.16 -6.29
CA ALA A 310 7.48 -21.78 -6.74
C ALA A 310 7.20 -21.59 -8.24
N PHE A 311 6.70 -20.42 -8.62
CA PHE A 311 6.65 -19.97 -10.00
C PHE A 311 6.93 -18.47 -10.14
N SER A 312 7.43 -18.09 -11.32
CA SER A 312 7.55 -16.72 -11.79
C SER A 312 6.85 -16.60 -13.14
N ALA A 313 6.00 -15.59 -13.30
CA ALA A 313 5.23 -15.36 -14.51
C ALA A 313 5.41 -13.93 -15.03
N GLY A 314 5.79 -13.78 -16.30
CA GLY A 314 6.03 -12.48 -16.92
C GLY A 314 5.32 -12.31 -18.27
N ASN A 315 5.13 -11.06 -18.69
CA ASN A 315 4.69 -10.70 -20.03
C ASN A 315 5.88 -10.48 -20.95
N LEU A 316 6.42 -11.59 -21.45
CA LEU A 316 7.64 -11.59 -22.25
C LEU A 316 7.49 -10.84 -23.58
N GLY A 317 6.26 -10.54 -24.01
CA GLY A 317 5.99 -9.74 -25.20
C GLY A 317 6.18 -8.23 -25.00
N SER A 318 6.05 -7.74 -23.76
CA SER A 318 6.06 -6.31 -23.44
C SER A 318 7.20 -5.86 -22.53
N MET A 319 8.01 -6.79 -22.01
CA MET A 319 9.13 -6.47 -21.12
C MET A 319 10.46 -7.00 -21.66
N ASP A 320 11.55 -6.36 -21.25
CA ASP A 320 12.89 -6.92 -21.40
C ASP A 320 13.05 -8.18 -20.52
N ILE A 321 13.76 -9.20 -21.02
CA ILE A 321 13.84 -10.49 -20.32
C ILE A 321 14.61 -10.39 -19.00
N ASP A 322 15.50 -9.39 -18.86
CA ASP A 322 16.18 -9.12 -17.59
C ASP A 322 15.20 -8.73 -16.47
N ARG A 323 14.05 -8.11 -16.80
CA ARG A 323 12.99 -7.84 -15.83
C ARG A 323 12.41 -9.14 -15.28
N PHE A 324 12.14 -10.12 -16.14
CA PHE A 324 11.70 -11.43 -15.69
C PHE A 324 12.79 -12.12 -14.85
N ASP A 325 14.05 -12.08 -15.31
CA ASP A 325 15.15 -12.79 -14.66
C ASP A 325 15.51 -12.22 -13.28
N ILE A 326 15.48 -10.90 -13.12
CA ILE A 326 15.91 -10.21 -11.90
C ILE A 326 14.71 -9.84 -11.02
N ASP A 327 13.77 -9.05 -11.55
CA ASP A 327 12.69 -8.48 -10.73
C ASP A 327 11.70 -9.55 -10.26
N PHE A 328 11.47 -10.61 -11.06
CA PHE A 328 10.51 -11.66 -10.71
C PHE A 328 11.23 -12.92 -10.23
N PHE A 329 12.08 -13.51 -11.07
CA PHE A 329 12.71 -14.79 -10.72
C PHE A 329 13.67 -14.66 -9.52
N CYS A 330 14.57 -13.68 -9.48
CA CYS A 330 15.46 -13.53 -8.33
C CYS A 330 14.71 -13.15 -7.04
N HIS A 331 13.58 -12.44 -7.15
CA HIS A 331 12.70 -12.11 -6.03
C HIS A 331 12.03 -13.36 -5.44
N GLU A 332 11.32 -14.13 -6.26
CA GLU A 332 10.66 -15.37 -5.81
C GLU A 332 11.67 -16.42 -5.34
N LEU A 333 12.83 -16.50 -6.00
CA LEU A 333 13.94 -17.32 -5.53
C LEU A 333 14.48 -16.83 -4.18
N GLY A 334 14.53 -15.51 -3.96
CA GLY A 334 14.93 -14.90 -2.68
C GLY A 334 14.07 -15.37 -1.51
N HIS A 335 12.75 -15.49 -1.71
CA HIS A 335 11.85 -16.13 -0.75
C HIS A 335 12.16 -17.60 -0.54
N GLN A 336 12.30 -18.41 -1.60
CA GLN A 336 12.66 -19.83 -1.45
C GLN A 336 13.95 -20.01 -0.64
N MET A 337 14.85 -19.04 -0.75
CA MET A 337 16.14 -18.94 -0.06
C MET A 337 16.07 -18.35 1.36
N GLY A 338 14.93 -17.79 1.78
CA GLY A 338 14.65 -17.38 3.16
C GLY A 338 14.43 -15.89 3.42
N ALA A 339 14.49 -15.04 2.39
CA ALA A 339 14.24 -13.61 2.55
C ALA A 339 12.74 -13.27 2.65
N ASN A 340 12.42 -12.23 3.42
CA ASN A 340 11.10 -11.59 3.41
C ASN A 340 11.19 -10.25 2.66
N HIS A 341 10.05 -9.60 2.41
CA HIS A 341 10.04 -8.32 1.73
C HIS A 341 10.70 -7.22 2.56
N THR A 342 11.40 -6.33 1.88
CA THR A 342 12.09 -5.18 2.47
C THR A 342 11.31 -3.88 2.35
N HIS A 343 10.28 -3.83 1.51
CA HIS A 343 9.43 -2.65 1.37
C HIS A 343 8.60 -2.37 2.63
N ASN A 344 8.40 -1.10 2.99
CA ASN A 344 7.66 -0.67 4.16
C ASN A 344 6.23 -0.18 3.80
N LEU A 345 5.57 -0.79 2.82
CA LEU A 345 4.17 -0.48 2.50
C LEU A 345 3.21 -0.87 3.63
N GLN A 346 3.47 -2.00 4.27
CA GLN A 346 2.66 -2.56 5.34
C GLN A 346 3.52 -3.39 6.29
N ASN A 347 3.08 -3.54 7.53
CA ASN A 347 3.78 -4.38 8.49
C ASN A 347 3.42 -5.86 8.27
N GLU A 348 4.37 -6.63 7.74
CA GLU A 348 4.21 -8.07 7.55
C GLU A 348 4.54 -8.90 8.80
N GLY A 349 5.01 -8.26 9.87
CA GLY A 349 5.27 -8.89 11.17
C GLY A 349 6.64 -9.55 11.32
N TYR A 350 7.55 -9.36 10.35
CA TYR A 350 8.91 -9.94 10.36
C TYR A 350 10.00 -8.98 10.82
N GLY A 351 9.74 -7.67 10.86
CA GLY A 351 10.71 -6.67 11.31
C GLY A 351 11.90 -6.53 10.37
N VAL A 352 11.69 -6.66 9.07
CA VAL A 352 12.74 -6.49 8.04
C VAL A 352 12.33 -5.54 6.91
N GLN A 353 11.18 -4.90 7.04
CA GLN A 353 10.64 -3.90 6.11
C GLN A 353 11.38 -2.57 6.33
N VAL A 354 12.53 -2.38 5.70
CA VAL A 354 13.46 -1.27 5.97
C VAL A 354 13.57 -0.24 4.84
N GLU A 355 12.85 -0.42 3.74
CA GLU A 355 12.85 0.50 2.60
C GLU A 355 11.52 1.26 2.48
N PRO A 356 11.52 2.58 2.23
CA PRO A 356 10.28 3.35 2.09
C PRO A 356 9.55 2.99 0.79
N GLY A 357 8.24 3.24 0.75
CA GLY A 357 7.40 2.98 -0.43
C GLY A 357 7.53 1.53 -0.89
N SER A 358 7.66 1.36 -2.21
CA SER A 358 7.90 0.07 -2.85
C SER A 358 9.26 -0.55 -2.52
N GLY A 359 10.21 0.19 -1.96
CA GLY A 359 11.62 -0.18 -1.93
C GLY A 359 12.28 -0.17 -3.31
N SER A 360 13.60 -0.38 -3.28
CA SER A 360 14.55 -0.25 -4.40
C SER A 360 15.30 -1.54 -4.71
N THR A 361 15.47 -2.43 -3.71
CA THR A 361 16.23 -3.69 -3.86
C THR A 361 15.36 -4.87 -4.28
N ILE A 362 15.99 -6.03 -4.59
CA ILE A 362 15.31 -7.20 -5.18
C ILE A 362 14.12 -7.69 -4.36
N MET A 363 14.18 -7.60 -3.02
CA MET A 363 13.06 -8.01 -2.15
C MET A 363 12.04 -6.90 -1.89
N GLY A 364 12.18 -5.75 -2.55
CA GLY A 364 11.13 -4.75 -2.68
C GLY A 364 10.18 -5.05 -3.84
N TYR A 365 9.31 -4.10 -4.13
CA TYR A 365 8.30 -4.10 -5.17
C TYR A 365 8.47 -2.91 -6.14
N ALA A 366 9.72 -2.58 -6.47
CA ALA A 366 10.03 -1.45 -7.34
C ALA A 366 9.24 -1.51 -8.68
N GLY A 367 8.38 -0.52 -8.90
CA GLY A 367 7.72 -0.28 -10.18
C GLY A 367 6.37 -0.99 -10.39
N ILE A 368 5.82 -1.60 -9.34
CA ILE A 368 4.60 -2.45 -9.39
C ILE A 368 3.55 -2.05 -8.34
N THR A 369 3.75 -0.93 -7.63
CA THR A 369 2.92 -0.48 -6.48
C THR A 369 2.22 0.86 -6.72
N GLY A 370 2.32 1.40 -7.94
CA GLY A 370 1.65 2.64 -8.34
C GLY A 370 2.30 3.87 -7.73
N ASN A 371 1.54 4.67 -6.98
CA ASN A 371 2.04 5.92 -6.38
C ASN A 371 3.17 5.68 -5.35
N ASN A 372 3.26 4.47 -4.80
CA ASN A 372 4.33 4.12 -3.85
C ASN A 372 5.65 3.72 -4.53
N ASP A 373 5.70 3.70 -5.87
CA ASP A 373 6.90 3.27 -6.58
C ASP A 373 8.04 4.26 -6.40
N VAL A 374 9.10 3.80 -5.73
CA VAL A 374 10.34 4.54 -5.52
C VAL A 374 11.14 4.67 -6.82
N GLN A 375 11.04 3.66 -7.67
CA GLN A 375 11.69 3.58 -8.99
C GLN A 375 10.94 2.60 -9.91
N SER A 376 11.27 2.58 -11.20
CA SER A 376 10.54 1.77 -12.20
C SER A 376 10.87 0.27 -12.19
N ARG A 377 12.04 -0.11 -11.68
CA ARG A 377 12.59 -1.47 -11.68
C ARG A 377 13.50 -1.66 -10.50
N THR A 378 13.67 -2.88 -10.00
CA THR A 378 14.61 -3.12 -8.90
C THR A 378 16.06 -2.86 -9.31
N ASP A 379 16.86 -2.35 -8.39
CA ASP A 379 18.31 -2.45 -8.51
C ASP A 379 18.70 -3.94 -8.34
N PRO A 380 19.63 -4.47 -9.16
CA PRO A 380 20.00 -5.89 -9.19
C PRO A 380 20.95 -6.28 -8.03
N TYR A 381 20.56 -5.96 -6.79
CA TYR A 381 21.21 -6.40 -5.56
C TYR A 381 20.18 -6.55 -4.43
N PHE A 382 20.55 -7.29 -3.39
CA PHE A 382 19.78 -7.51 -2.18
C PHE A 382 20.18 -6.52 -1.09
N ASN A 383 19.20 -5.97 -0.37
CA ASN A 383 19.44 -5.21 0.86
C ASN A 383 20.18 -6.06 1.91
N HIS A 384 20.95 -5.42 2.81
CA HIS A 384 21.73 -6.07 3.86
C HIS A 384 20.93 -7.09 4.68
N ILE A 385 19.65 -6.77 4.96
CA ILE A 385 18.79 -7.64 5.77
C ILE A 385 18.42 -8.93 5.03
N SER A 386 18.19 -8.85 3.72
CA SER A 386 17.89 -9.99 2.85
C SER A 386 19.13 -10.87 2.68
N VAL A 387 20.31 -10.27 2.50
CA VAL A 387 21.59 -11.01 2.44
C VAL A 387 21.77 -11.84 3.72
N ARG A 388 21.56 -11.23 4.89
CA ARG A 388 21.63 -11.95 6.17
C ARG A 388 20.62 -13.10 6.24
N GLN A 389 19.35 -12.84 5.93
CA GLN A 389 18.28 -13.85 6.00
C GLN A 389 18.59 -15.07 5.13
N ILE A 390 18.99 -14.83 3.87
CA ILE A 390 19.32 -15.89 2.91
C ILE A 390 20.52 -16.70 3.42
N VAL A 391 21.60 -16.03 3.78
CA VAL A 391 22.83 -16.71 4.19
C VAL A 391 22.61 -17.49 5.50
N ASP A 392 21.96 -16.91 6.50
CA ASP A 392 21.66 -17.60 7.77
C ASP A 392 20.73 -18.81 7.59
N TYR A 393 19.82 -18.76 6.61
CA TYR A 393 18.99 -19.91 6.25
C TYR A 393 19.82 -21.00 5.57
N ILE A 394 20.57 -20.64 4.53
CA ILE A 394 21.33 -21.60 3.72
C ILE A 394 22.47 -22.26 4.50
N LYS A 395 23.12 -21.55 5.43
CA LYS A 395 24.13 -22.11 6.33
C LYS A 395 23.62 -23.31 7.15
N LYS A 396 22.31 -23.40 7.40
CA LYS A 396 21.68 -24.48 8.18
C LYS A 396 21.32 -25.69 7.32
N GLN A 397 21.41 -25.58 5.99
CA GLN A 397 21.02 -26.62 5.07
C GLN A 397 22.19 -27.53 4.69
N SER A 398 21.92 -28.83 4.53
CA SER A 398 22.94 -29.83 4.20
C SER A 398 23.00 -30.19 2.72
N CYS A 399 22.02 -29.82 1.91
CA CYS A 399 21.95 -30.20 0.50
C CYS A 399 22.90 -29.41 -0.44
N PRO A 400 23.24 -28.13 -0.21
CA PRO A 400 24.15 -27.41 -1.09
C PRO A 400 25.57 -28.00 -1.02
N THR A 401 26.21 -28.15 -2.17
CA THR A 401 27.64 -28.47 -2.22
C THR A 401 28.45 -27.24 -1.84
N THR A 402 29.44 -27.40 -0.96
CA THR A 402 30.25 -26.29 -0.45
C THR A 402 31.70 -26.39 -0.95
N GLU A 403 32.26 -25.26 -1.34
CA GLU A 403 33.67 -25.11 -1.69
C GLU A 403 34.25 -23.89 -0.97
N ASN A 404 35.43 -24.06 -0.38
CA ASN A 404 36.15 -22.91 0.19
C ASN A 404 36.73 -22.06 -0.95
N VAL A 405 36.52 -20.75 -0.87
CA VAL A 405 37.07 -19.76 -1.80
C VAL A 405 38.17 -18.97 -1.10
N SER A 406 39.06 -18.33 -1.88
CA SER A 406 40.16 -17.55 -1.28
C SER A 406 39.75 -16.15 -0.84
N ASN A 407 38.52 -15.73 -1.13
CA ASN A 407 37.99 -14.41 -0.78
C ASN A 407 37.67 -14.29 0.70
N THR A 408 38.07 -13.17 1.31
CA THR A 408 37.94 -12.90 2.74
C THR A 408 37.02 -11.71 2.97
N PRO A 409 35.88 -11.90 3.67
CA PRO A 409 34.92 -10.83 3.91
C PRO A 409 35.59 -9.56 4.46
N PRO A 410 35.13 -8.38 4.03
CA PRO A 410 35.70 -7.12 4.45
C PRO A 410 35.45 -6.89 5.94
N GLN A 411 36.35 -6.13 6.56
CA GLN A 411 36.31 -5.80 7.98
C GLN A 411 35.94 -4.33 8.16
N ILE A 412 34.87 -4.07 8.89
CA ILE A 412 34.35 -2.72 9.14
C ILE A 412 34.94 -2.18 10.44
N ALA A 413 35.47 -0.96 10.42
CA ALA A 413 35.91 -0.27 11.62
C ALA A 413 34.72 0.12 12.51
N ASP A 414 34.98 0.37 13.80
CA ASP A 414 33.92 0.78 14.73
C ASP A 414 33.20 2.04 14.23
N LEU A 415 31.86 1.96 14.18
CA LEU A 415 30.99 3.06 13.78
C LEU A 415 30.50 3.82 15.03
N PRO A 416 30.84 5.11 15.19
CA PRO A 416 30.34 5.92 16.29
C PRO A 416 28.86 6.27 16.10
N ASN A 417 28.13 6.38 17.21
CA ASN A 417 26.77 6.92 17.20
C ASN A 417 26.81 8.45 17.33
N TYR A 418 25.80 9.13 16.77
CA TYR A 418 25.74 10.59 16.74
C TYR A 418 24.43 11.13 17.30
N THR A 419 24.46 12.35 17.82
CA THR A 419 23.28 13.17 18.07
C THR A 419 23.34 14.38 17.16
N ILE A 420 22.34 14.56 16.29
CA ILE A 420 22.31 15.61 15.26
C ILE A 420 21.13 16.56 15.47
N PRO A 421 21.24 17.84 15.05
CA PRO A 421 20.10 18.77 15.04
C PRO A 421 18.99 18.31 14.08
N LYS A 422 17.74 18.65 14.41
CA LYS A 422 16.59 18.41 13.51
C LYS A 422 16.67 19.30 12.27
N GLY A 423 16.02 18.89 11.19
CA GLY A 423 15.91 19.69 9.96
C GLY A 423 17.24 20.02 9.28
N THR A 424 18.31 19.27 9.59
CA THR A 424 19.68 19.59 9.16
C THR A 424 20.25 18.46 8.31
N ALA A 425 20.95 18.80 7.24
CA ALA A 425 21.64 17.83 6.38
C ALA A 425 22.81 17.17 7.11
N TYR A 426 23.14 15.94 6.73
CA TYR A 426 24.28 15.22 7.32
C TYR A 426 24.96 14.30 6.31
N VAL A 427 26.21 13.93 6.60
CA VAL A 427 27.00 12.97 5.80
C VAL A 427 27.31 11.74 6.64
N LEU A 428 26.83 10.59 6.17
CA LEU A 428 27.22 9.29 6.69
C LEU A 428 28.62 8.98 6.17
N ASP A 429 29.51 8.50 7.03
CA ASP A 429 30.89 8.17 6.69
C ASP A 429 31.36 6.98 7.52
N GLY A 430 32.12 6.10 6.89
CA GLY A 430 32.54 4.83 7.46
C GLY A 430 33.85 4.39 6.84
N THR A 431 34.55 3.46 7.49
CA THR A 431 35.79 2.91 6.95
C THR A 431 35.80 1.40 7.07
N ALA A 432 36.42 0.74 6.10
CA ALA A 432 36.61 -0.69 6.11
C ALA A 432 37.94 -1.03 5.46
N THR A 433 38.43 -2.22 5.77
CA THR A 433 39.63 -2.80 5.18
C THR A 433 39.30 -4.18 4.66
N ASP A 434 39.94 -4.54 3.56
CA ASP A 434 39.88 -5.88 3.02
C ASP A 434 41.18 -6.65 3.35
N PRO A 435 41.13 -7.81 4.04
CA PRO A 435 42.34 -8.53 4.39
C PRO A 435 43.11 -9.08 3.17
N ASP A 436 42.44 -9.24 2.02
CA ASP A 436 43.03 -9.68 0.77
C ASP A 436 43.50 -8.52 -0.13
N GLY A 437 43.17 -7.27 0.25
CA GLY A 437 43.46 -6.07 -0.52
C GLY A 437 42.56 -5.89 -1.74
N ASP A 438 41.38 -6.51 -1.73
CA ASP A 438 40.41 -6.40 -2.81
C ASP A 438 39.74 -5.02 -2.86
N LYS A 439 39.23 -4.67 -4.05
CA LYS A 439 38.46 -3.44 -4.25
C LYS A 439 37.13 -3.56 -3.48
N LEU A 440 36.82 -2.52 -2.70
CA LEU A 440 35.62 -2.46 -1.87
C LEU A 440 34.57 -1.54 -2.46
N TYR A 441 33.31 -1.92 -2.24
CA TYR A 441 32.12 -1.17 -2.59
C TYR A 441 31.25 -0.98 -1.35
N TYR A 442 30.64 0.19 -1.25
CA TYR A 442 29.96 0.67 -0.06
C TYR A 442 28.54 1.10 -0.40
N THR A 443 27.60 0.82 0.49
CA THR A 443 26.31 1.50 0.52
C THR A 443 25.87 1.73 1.95
N TRP A 444 25.09 2.78 2.16
CA TRP A 444 24.45 3.09 3.43
C TRP A 444 22.96 2.82 3.27
N GLU A 445 22.42 1.90 4.05
CA GLU A 445 20.99 1.53 3.98
C GLU A 445 20.32 1.82 5.31
N GLN A 446 19.07 2.30 5.32
CA GLN A 446 18.35 2.37 6.58
C GLN A 446 17.96 0.97 7.07
N ALA A 447 17.91 0.83 8.39
CA ALA A 447 17.52 -0.38 9.10
C ALA A 447 16.30 -0.15 10.00
N ASP A 448 15.66 1.03 9.93
CA ASP A 448 14.42 1.33 10.63
C ASP A 448 13.26 0.52 10.03
N ASN A 449 12.75 -0.45 10.79
CA ASN A 449 11.81 -1.48 10.31
C ASN A 449 10.36 -1.31 10.79
N LEU A 450 10.04 -0.18 11.42
CA LEU A 450 8.74 0.08 12.04
C LEU A 450 7.90 1.04 11.22
N GLY A 451 6.57 0.84 11.26
CA GLY A 451 5.62 1.72 10.58
C GLY A 451 5.17 1.17 9.22
N SER A 452 4.52 2.04 8.46
CA SER A 452 4.09 1.83 7.07
C SER A 452 4.29 3.17 6.37
N ILE A 453 5.35 3.25 5.57
CA ILE A 453 5.83 4.46 4.88
C ILE A 453 5.44 4.37 3.41
N THR A 454 4.16 4.63 3.16
CA THR A 454 3.62 4.89 1.82
C THR A 454 3.98 6.31 1.35
N TYR A 455 3.78 6.61 0.06
CA TYR A 455 4.13 7.92 -0.51
C TYR A 455 3.45 9.09 0.24
N ASP A 456 2.17 8.95 0.61
CA ASP A 456 1.38 9.95 1.34
C ASP A 456 1.80 10.12 2.82
N ARG A 457 2.51 9.12 3.37
CA ARG A 457 3.04 9.13 4.73
C ARG A 457 4.49 9.55 4.81
N PHE A 458 5.24 9.42 3.72
CA PHE A 458 6.63 9.86 3.67
C PHE A 458 6.72 11.36 3.93
N SER A 459 7.40 11.76 4.99
CA SER A 459 7.45 13.15 5.48
C SER A 459 8.64 13.33 6.43
N PRO A 460 9.21 14.54 6.56
CA PRO A 460 10.22 14.82 7.60
C PRO A 460 9.71 14.63 9.04
N ASN A 461 8.38 14.61 9.25
CA ASN A 461 7.74 14.57 10.56
C ASN A 461 7.35 13.17 11.04
N ILE A 462 7.66 12.10 10.29
CA ILE A 462 7.31 10.76 10.72
C ILE A 462 8.12 10.34 11.96
N PRO A 463 7.49 9.75 13.00
CA PRO A 463 8.17 9.42 14.25
C PRO A 463 8.99 8.12 14.18
N ARG A 464 8.76 7.28 13.17
CA ARG A 464 9.41 5.97 12.97
C ARG A 464 9.36 5.54 11.50
N GLY A 465 10.17 4.57 11.14
CA GLY A 465 10.25 4.01 9.77
C GLY A 465 11.23 4.72 8.86
N PRO A 466 11.50 4.15 7.68
CA PRO A 466 12.55 4.66 6.81
C PRO A 466 12.18 6.01 6.16
N MET A 467 13.18 6.86 6.00
CA MET A 467 13.19 8.22 5.43
C MET A 467 14.16 8.37 4.26
N ALA A 468 14.83 7.28 3.86
CA ALA A 468 15.75 7.26 2.72
C ALA A 468 15.66 5.92 2.00
N ARG A 469 15.51 5.95 0.67
CA ARG A 469 15.61 4.75 -0.17
C ARG A 469 17.00 4.13 -0.12
N SER A 470 17.10 2.84 -0.43
CA SER A 470 18.41 2.24 -0.69
C SER A 470 18.97 2.70 -2.04
N LEU A 471 20.30 2.72 -2.16
CA LEU A 471 21.02 3.10 -3.37
C LEU A 471 22.08 2.03 -3.71
N PRO A 472 22.34 1.78 -5.02
CA PRO A 472 23.35 0.84 -5.44
C PRO A 472 24.73 1.11 -4.82
N PRO A 473 25.54 0.07 -4.56
CA PRO A 473 26.87 0.24 -4.00
C PRO A 473 27.82 1.04 -4.90
N THR A 474 28.69 1.85 -4.30
CA THR A 474 29.68 2.68 -4.99
C THR A 474 31.06 2.57 -4.32
N GLU A 475 32.09 3.20 -4.87
CA GLU A 475 33.40 3.28 -4.20
C GLU A 475 33.44 4.33 -3.08
N SER A 476 32.41 5.16 -2.94
CA SER A 476 32.33 6.20 -1.91
C SER A 476 31.94 5.61 -0.56
N THR A 477 32.76 5.86 0.46
CA THR A 477 32.38 5.58 1.85
C THR A 477 31.33 6.55 2.39
N GLN A 478 31.14 7.68 1.71
CA GLN A 478 30.28 8.77 2.13
C GLN A 478 28.93 8.76 1.42
N ARG A 479 27.86 9.04 2.18
CA ARG A 479 26.51 9.32 1.66
C ARG A 479 25.90 10.53 2.35
N TYR A 480 25.47 11.51 1.55
CA TYR A 480 24.77 12.71 2.03
C TYR A 480 23.28 12.45 2.16
N ILE A 481 22.66 12.97 3.23
CA ILE A 481 21.21 12.91 3.46
C ILE A 481 20.63 14.34 3.63
N PRO A 482 19.74 14.78 2.71
CA PRO A 482 19.45 14.12 1.43
C PRO A 482 20.67 14.17 0.50
N ARG A 483 20.60 13.56 -0.69
CA ARG A 483 21.68 13.65 -1.68
C ARG A 483 22.16 15.09 -1.93
N MET A 484 23.45 15.25 -2.22
CA MET A 484 24.11 16.55 -2.40
C MET A 484 23.38 17.49 -3.36
N SER A 485 22.83 16.97 -4.46
CA SER A 485 22.09 17.80 -5.43
C SER A 485 20.90 18.54 -4.81
N ARG A 486 20.27 17.97 -3.77
CA ARG A 486 19.18 18.62 -3.03
C ARG A 486 19.69 19.57 -1.96
N ILE A 487 20.81 19.22 -1.31
CA ILE A 487 21.48 20.11 -0.35
C ILE A 487 21.88 21.43 -1.03
N LEU A 488 22.46 21.36 -2.23
CA LEU A 488 22.84 22.52 -3.04
C LEU A 488 21.66 23.39 -3.48
N GLN A 489 20.45 22.83 -3.49
CA GLN A 489 19.19 23.52 -3.81
C GLN A 489 18.44 24.02 -2.57
N GLY A 490 18.95 23.73 -1.36
CA GLY A 490 18.24 24.03 -0.11
C GLY A 490 17.06 23.10 0.22
N THR A 491 16.79 22.09 -0.62
CA THR A 491 15.60 21.23 -0.50
C THR A 491 15.84 20.02 0.41
N LEU A 492 16.03 20.27 1.71
CA LEU A 492 16.43 19.23 2.68
C LEU A 492 15.32 18.23 3.02
N THR A 493 14.06 18.64 2.91
CA THR A 493 12.89 17.82 3.25
C THR A 493 12.09 17.42 2.03
N GLU A 494 11.40 16.28 2.11
CA GLU A 494 10.49 15.81 1.05
C GLU A 494 9.22 15.21 1.65
N ARG A 495 8.08 15.48 1.01
CA ARG A 495 6.77 14.90 1.34
C ARG A 495 6.04 14.50 0.07
N ASN A 496 5.23 13.44 0.13
CA ASN A 496 4.45 12.95 -1.02
C ASN A 496 5.32 12.70 -2.28
N PRO A 497 6.45 11.99 -2.16
CA PRO A 497 7.35 11.76 -3.29
C PRO A 497 6.65 10.99 -4.42
N THR A 498 7.12 11.24 -5.64
CA THR A 498 6.72 10.50 -6.84
C THR A 498 7.84 9.53 -7.24
N ARG A 499 7.62 8.71 -8.28
CA ARG A 499 8.66 7.83 -8.82
C ARG A 499 9.93 8.55 -9.30
N ARG A 500 9.87 9.87 -9.57
CA ARG A 500 11.02 10.69 -9.97
C ARG A 500 11.68 11.44 -8.80
N SER A 501 11.08 11.39 -7.62
CA SER A 501 11.59 12.03 -6.41
C SER A 501 12.82 11.32 -5.86
N ALA A 502 13.53 11.98 -4.94
CA ALA A 502 14.71 11.40 -4.32
C ALA A 502 14.36 10.27 -3.35
N TRP A 503 13.17 10.33 -2.72
CA TRP A 503 12.77 9.49 -1.59
C TRP A 503 13.79 9.55 -0.45
N GLU A 504 14.23 10.78 -0.16
CA GLU A 504 15.22 11.09 0.88
C GLU A 504 14.81 12.40 1.58
N THR A 505 14.70 12.36 2.91
CA THR A 505 14.40 13.55 3.71
C THR A 505 15.14 13.52 5.05
N VAL A 506 15.54 14.69 5.54
CA VAL A 506 15.96 14.85 6.94
C VAL A 506 14.74 14.76 7.87
N SER A 507 14.98 14.56 9.18
CA SER A 507 13.90 14.53 10.17
C SER A 507 13.77 15.84 10.92
N ASN A 508 12.52 16.31 11.05
CA ASN A 508 12.15 17.51 11.81
C ASN A 508 11.67 17.17 13.23
N VAL A 509 11.60 15.89 13.58
CA VAL A 509 11.11 15.41 14.88
C VAL A 509 12.20 14.66 15.62
N LYS A 510 12.12 14.66 16.95
CA LYS A 510 13.00 13.84 17.77
C LYS A 510 12.72 12.37 17.51
N ARG A 511 13.75 11.65 17.07
CA ARG A 511 13.68 10.21 16.83
C ARG A 511 15.06 9.60 16.74
N LYS A 512 15.11 8.28 16.79
CA LYS A 512 16.29 7.51 16.43
C LYS A 512 16.19 7.10 14.96
N LEU A 513 17.32 7.13 14.27
CA LEU A 513 17.52 6.59 12.93
C LEU A 513 18.59 5.51 13.02
N THR A 514 18.38 4.40 12.34
CA THR A 514 19.32 3.28 12.32
C THR A 514 19.83 3.09 10.91
N TRP A 515 21.14 3.15 10.72
CA TRP A 515 21.79 3.01 9.43
C TRP A 515 22.73 1.80 9.42
N ALA A 516 22.68 1.01 8.36
CA ALA A 516 23.63 -0.05 8.06
C ALA A 516 24.69 0.48 7.10
N PHE A 517 25.96 0.44 7.52
CA PHE A 517 27.09 0.57 6.61
C PHE A 517 27.39 -0.80 6.03
N VAL A 518 27.16 -0.96 4.74
CA VAL A 518 27.30 -2.23 4.02
C VAL A 518 28.55 -2.15 3.16
N VAL A 519 29.42 -3.14 3.32
CA VAL A 519 30.68 -3.26 2.58
C VAL A 519 30.67 -4.58 1.84
N MET A 520 30.83 -4.49 0.53
CA MET A 520 30.99 -5.63 -0.35
C MET A 520 32.41 -5.63 -0.90
N ASP A 521 33.06 -6.76 -0.79
CA ASP A 521 34.27 -7.00 -1.56
C ASP A 521 33.90 -7.60 -2.92
N LYS A 522 34.88 -7.60 -3.81
CA LYS A 522 34.82 -8.45 -4.99
C LYS A 522 36.22 -8.88 -5.36
N LYS A 523 36.62 -10.06 -4.89
CA LYS A 523 37.90 -10.67 -5.30
C LYS A 523 37.84 -11.15 -6.73
N VAL A 524 38.06 -10.22 -7.63
CA VAL A 524 38.35 -10.57 -9.01
C VAL A 524 39.77 -11.10 -9.08
N GLY A 525 40.71 -10.71 -8.20
CA GLY A 525 42.17 -10.80 -8.38
C GLY A 525 42.89 -12.14 -8.25
N ALA A 526 42.40 -13.11 -7.46
CA ALA A 526 43.16 -14.34 -7.24
C ALA A 526 43.22 -15.19 -8.52
N ARG A 527 44.44 -15.38 -9.06
CA ARG A 527 44.68 -16.20 -10.26
C ARG A 527 44.01 -17.57 -10.16
N ASN A 528 44.08 -18.21 -8.99
CA ASN A 528 43.48 -19.51 -8.74
C ASN A 528 41.94 -19.48 -8.85
N ASP A 529 41.28 -18.46 -8.33
CA ASP A 529 39.81 -18.37 -8.36
C ASP A 529 39.31 -18.01 -9.76
N ARG A 530 40.04 -17.15 -10.50
CA ARG A 530 39.84 -16.95 -11.94
C ARG A 530 40.04 -18.25 -12.74
N GLU A 531 41.02 -19.06 -12.35
CA GLU A 531 41.38 -20.37 -12.93
C GLU A 531 40.44 -21.51 -12.57
N HIS A 532 39.44 -21.29 -11.70
CA HIS A 532 38.44 -22.31 -11.37
C HIS A 532 36.99 -21.81 -11.40
N ASP A 533 36.73 -20.61 -11.94
CA ASP A 533 35.40 -19.96 -11.94
C ASP A 533 34.81 -19.76 -10.53
N ARG A 534 35.68 -19.42 -9.57
CA ARG A 534 35.33 -19.21 -8.15
C ARG A 534 35.29 -17.73 -7.76
N VAL A 535 35.09 -16.84 -8.73
CA VAL A 535 34.96 -15.40 -8.46
C VAL A 535 33.62 -15.16 -7.75
N THR A 536 33.68 -14.79 -6.48
CA THR A 536 32.51 -14.48 -5.64
C THR A 536 32.80 -13.21 -4.86
N GLY A 537 31.76 -12.58 -4.36
CA GLY A 537 31.86 -11.50 -3.38
C GLY A 537 31.32 -11.95 -2.03
N ASN A 538 31.77 -11.23 -1.02
CA ASN A 538 31.33 -11.31 0.36
C ASN A 538 30.78 -9.94 0.80
N THR A 539 29.92 -9.97 1.80
CA THR A 539 29.24 -8.79 2.34
C THR A 539 29.44 -8.78 3.83
N SER A 540 29.87 -7.65 4.35
CA SER A 540 29.83 -7.33 5.76
C SER A 540 28.96 -6.10 5.97
N TYR A 541 28.28 -6.01 7.10
CA TYR A 541 27.62 -4.76 7.48
C TYR A 541 27.74 -4.51 8.98
N ALA A 542 27.70 -3.24 9.36
CA ALA A 542 27.60 -2.80 10.76
C ALA A 542 26.54 -1.70 10.90
N LEU A 543 25.90 -1.64 12.07
CA LEU A 543 24.84 -0.65 12.37
C LEU A 543 25.41 0.57 13.10
N MET A 544 24.88 1.74 12.76
CA MET A 544 25.12 3.03 13.39
C MET A 544 23.78 3.66 13.80
N GLU A 545 23.72 4.23 15.00
CA GLU A 545 22.54 4.97 15.48
C GLU A 545 22.77 6.48 15.40
N ILE A 546 21.76 7.18 14.89
CA ILE A 546 21.69 8.64 14.89
C ILE A 546 20.47 9.07 15.71
N ASN A 547 20.68 9.89 16.73
CA ASN A 547 19.63 10.50 17.53
C ASN A 547 19.36 11.92 17.02
N VAL A 548 18.16 12.18 16.53
CA VAL A 548 17.74 13.53 16.13
C VAL A 548 17.28 14.28 17.37
N ALA A 549 17.96 15.39 17.67
CA ALA A 549 17.70 16.25 18.82
C ALA A 549 16.43 17.09 18.63
N SER A 550 15.70 17.35 19.73
CA SER A 550 14.57 18.28 19.72
C SER A 550 14.99 19.73 20.01
N ASP A 551 16.12 19.89 20.71
CA ASP A 551 16.64 21.11 21.33
C ASP A 551 17.67 21.86 20.46
N ALA A 552 17.94 21.40 19.23
CA ALA A 552 18.85 22.07 18.30
C ALA A 552 18.39 21.89 16.85
N GLY A 553 18.74 22.85 15.99
CA GLY A 553 18.45 22.89 14.55
C GLY A 553 17.23 23.73 14.14
N PRO A 554 17.12 24.08 12.85
CA PRO A 554 18.01 23.66 11.75
C PRO A 554 19.31 24.48 11.67
N PHE A 555 20.45 23.78 11.51
CA PHE A 555 21.75 24.42 11.26
C PHE A 555 21.86 24.79 9.78
N LYS A 556 22.04 26.09 9.48
CA LYS A 556 21.99 26.62 8.11
C LYS A 556 23.02 27.71 7.87
N VAL A 557 23.55 27.77 6.64
CA VAL A 557 24.35 28.91 6.20
C VAL A 557 23.43 30.12 6.03
N THR A 558 23.88 31.30 6.47
CA THR A 558 23.12 32.56 6.38
C THR A 558 23.73 33.58 5.43
N SER A 559 25.03 33.49 5.12
CA SER A 559 25.68 34.32 4.09
C SER A 559 25.59 33.69 2.69
N ASP A 560 25.80 34.50 1.65
CA ASP A 560 25.97 34.03 0.27
C ASP A 560 24.78 33.16 -0.23
N LYS A 561 23.55 33.57 0.14
CA LYS A 561 22.29 32.91 -0.26
C LYS A 561 21.98 33.15 -1.74
N ASN A 562 22.22 34.38 -2.20
CA ASN A 562 22.14 34.82 -3.60
C ASN A 562 23.54 34.78 -4.24
N ARG A 563 23.60 35.03 -5.55
CA ARG A 563 24.89 35.04 -6.30
C ARG A 563 25.83 36.04 -5.65
N ALA A 564 26.94 35.55 -5.09
CA ALA A 564 27.86 36.35 -4.29
C ALA A 564 29.19 36.60 -5.00
N TYR A 565 29.83 37.74 -4.71
CA TYR A 565 31.13 38.13 -5.25
C TYR A 565 32.17 38.21 -4.14
N TRP A 566 33.26 37.47 -4.28
CA TRP A 566 34.39 37.49 -3.36
C TRP A 566 35.61 38.09 -4.04
N PHE A 567 36.15 39.15 -3.48
CA PHE A 567 37.27 39.88 -4.08
C PHE A 567 38.60 39.45 -3.48
N VAL A 568 39.52 39.06 -4.34
CA VAL A 568 40.87 38.60 -3.99
C VAL A 568 41.59 39.68 -3.17
N ASN A 569 42.29 39.23 -2.12
CA ASN A 569 42.98 40.05 -1.12
C ASN A 569 42.08 40.96 -0.27
N LYS A 570 40.74 40.86 -0.38
CA LYS A 570 39.78 41.53 0.50
C LYS A 570 39.30 40.58 1.61
N PRO A 571 38.92 41.11 2.79
CA PRO A 571 38.27 40.31 3.81
C PRO A 571 36.88 39.90 3.34
N HIS A 572 36.50 38.64 3.58
CA HIS A 572 35.13 38.14 3.42
C HIS A 572 34.70 37.44 4.72
N THR A 573 33.41 37.56 5.06
CA THR A 573 32.84 36.94 6.26
C THR A 573 31.77 35.94 5.87
N ILE A 574 31.98 34.68 6.26
CA ILE A 574 30.99 33.61 6.16
C ILE A 574 30.18 33.59 7.46
N THR A 575 28.86 33.53 7.36
CA THR A 575 27.97 33.43 8.54
C THR A 575 27.03 32.22 8.44
N TRP A 576 26.67 31.69 9.61
CA TRP A 576 25.70 30.60 9.74
C TRP A 576 24.91 30.72 11.04
N ASP A 577 23.71 30.17 11.03
CA ASP A 577 22.89 29.99 12.21
C ASP A 577 23.42 28.78 13.00
N VAL A 578 23.97 29.04 14.20
CA VAL A 578 24.46 28.00 15.10
C VAL A 578 23.31 27.09 15.55
N ALA A 579 22.08 27.61 15.63
CA ALA A 579 20.86 26.86 15.95
C ALA A 579 21.01 25.90 17.16
N ASP A 580 21.62 26.39 18.24
CA ASP A 580 21.89 25.67 19.49
C ASP A 580 22.73 24.38 19.34
N THR A 581 23.37 24.16 18.19
CA THR A 581 24.19 22.96 17.94
C THR A 581 25.47 22.91 18.77
N ASP A 582 25.94 24.04 19.28
CA ASP A 582 27.12 24.20 20.14
C ASP A 582 26.84 23.89 21.63
N LYS A 583 25.61 23.55 21.99
CA LYS A 583 25.20 23.24 23.37
C LYS A 583 24.18 22.10 23.40
N GLY A 584 23.56 21.88 24.56
CA GLY A 584 22.51 20.89 24.73
C GLY A 584 22.96 19.47 24.41
N SER A 585 22.09 18.70 23.75
CA SER A 585 22.36 17.30 23.41
C SER A 585 23.30 17.10 22.21
N VAL A 586 23.43 18.10 21.33
CA VAL A 586 24.31 18.05 20.13
C VAL A 586 25.75 18.47 20.47
N ASN A 587 25.93 19.53 21.26
CA ASN A 587 27.20 19.95 21.89
C ASN A 587 28.45 19.98 20.97
N THR A 588 28.28 20.40 19.72
CA THR A 588 29.36 20.48 18.72
C THR A 588 30.07 21.82 18.80
N GLN A 589 31.22 21.84 19.47
CA GLN A 589 31.99 23.06 19.77
C GLN A 589 32.74 23.65 18.57
N LYS A 590 32.94 22.86 17.52
CA LYS A 590 33.81 23.23 16.39
C LYS A 590 33.23 22.80 15.05
N VAL A 591 33.56 23.58 14.03
CA VAL A 591 33.22 23.32 12.63
C VAL A 591 34.45 23.52 11.74
N SER A 592 34.40 23.00 10.52
CA SER A 592 35.36 23.26 9.46
C SER A 592 34.64 23.74 8.20
N ILE A 593 35.29 24.62 7.45
CA ILE A 593 34.75 25.20 6.22
C ILE A 593 35.54 24.70 5.02
N TYR A 594 34.83 24.13 4.06
CA TYR A 594 35.36 23.59 2.81
C TYR A 594 34.84 24.41 1.64
N PHE A 595 35.64 24.54 0.58
CA PHE A 595 35.30 25.27 -0.64
C PHE A 595 35.37 24.36 -1.86
N SER A 596 34.45 24.61 -2.77
CA SER A 596 34.26 23.98 -4.05
C SER A 596 34.61 24.96 -5.16
N LEU A 597 35.26 24.47 -6.22
CA LEU A 597 35.47 25.23 -7.45
C LEU A 597 34.51 24.81 -8.58
N ASP A 598 33.67 23.80 -8.36
CA ASP A 598 32.90 23.07 -9.38
C ASP A 598 31.39 22.97 -9.04
N GLU A 599 30.81 24.09 -8.58
CA GLU A 599 29.40 24.25 -8.17
C GLU A 599 28.92 23.29 -7.05
N GLY A 600 29.84 22.74 -6.27
CA GLY A 600 29.55 21.85 -5.16
C GLY A 600 29.56 20.38 -5.56
N ALA A 601 30.07 20.04 -6.76
CA ALA A 601 30.31 18.65 -7.12
C ALA A 601 31.39 18.02 -6.22
N THR A 602 32.41 18.79 -5.83
CA THR A 602 33.43 18.39 -4.85
C THR A 602 33.80 19.53 -3.89
N PHE A 603 34.26 19.20 -2.68
CA PHE A 603 34.71 20.18 -1.68
C PHE A 603 36.18 19.94 -1.26
N PRO A 604 37.16 20.03 -2.17
CA PRO A 604 38.54 19.61 -1.90
C PRO A 604 39.36 20.64 -1.13
N ILE A 605 38.97 21.92 -1.14
CA ILE A 605 39.73 23.01 -0.53
C ILE A 605 39.26 23.20 0.90
N VAL A 606 40.18 23.30 1.85
CA VAL A 606 39.83 23.62 3.24
C VAL A 606 40.16 25.08 3.51
N LEU A 607 39.12 25.89 3.77
CA LEU A 607 39.26 27.31 4.11
C LEU A 607 39.65 27.49 5.58
N ALA A 608 39.02 26.71 6.46
CA ALA A 608 39.24 26.76 7.90
C ALA A 608 39.02 25.39 8.52
N ARG A 609 39.84 25.03 9.52
CA ARG A 609 39.68 23.78 10.28
C ARG A 609 39.48 24.05 11.75
N ASN A 610 38.60 23.27 12.37
CA ASN A 610 38.45 23.23 13.83
C ASN A 610 38.20 24.62 14.46
N ILE A 611 37.47 25.48 13.76
CA ILE A 611 37.12 26.81 14.24
C ILE A 611 35.91 26.73 15.19
N PRO A 612 35.74 27.70 16.11
CA PRO A 612 34.57 27.72 17.00
C PRO A 612 33.26 27.70 16.24
N ASN A 613 32.27 26.94 16.72
CA ASN A 613 30.91 26.96 16.21
C ASN A 613 30.13 28.17 16.78
N ASN A 614 30.49 29.38 16.37
CA ASN A 614 29.97 30.63 16.92
C ASN A 614 29.23 31.51 15.89
N GLY A 615 28.96 30.99 14.70
CA GLY A 615 28.11 31.62 13.68
C GLY A 615 28.84 32.52 12.68
N SER A 616 30.15 32.72 12.80
CA SER A 616 30.89 33.59 11.87
C SER A 616 32.37 33.23 11.72
N TYR A 617 32.89 33.39 10.51
CA TYR A 617 34.31 33.28 10.20
C TYR A 617 34.74 34.28 9.12
N THR A 618 35.71 35.14 9.45
CA THR A 618 36.30 36.11 8.51
C THR A 618 37.68 35.66 8.06
N PHE A 619 37.95 35.75 6.76
CA PHE A 619 39.25 35.45 6.17
C PHE A 619 39.57 36.40 5.01
N THR A 620 40.83 36.45 4.59
CA THR A 620 41.23 37.15 3.38
C THR A 620 41.14 36.21 2.18
N VAL A 621 40.37 36.59 1.16
CA VAL A 621 40.13 35.76 -0.03
C VAL A 621 41.45 35.57 -0.82
N PRO A 622 41.99 34.34 -0.94
CA PRO A 622 43.23 34.12 -1.67
C PRO A 622 42.97 33.94 -3.17
N THR A 623 43.95 34.31 -4.00
CA THR A 623 43.93 34.13 -5.47
C THR A 623 43.63 32.70 -5.92
N SER A 624 43.97 31.70 -5.10
CA SER A 624 43.74 30.28 -5.41
C SER A 624 42.26 29.87 -5.43
N LEU A 625 41.34 30.72 -4.95
CA LEU A 625 39.90 30.44 -4.99
C LEU A 625 39.22 30.96 -6.26
N ALA A 626 39.94 31.61 -7.19
CA ALA A 626 39.37 32.19 -8.41
C ALA A 626 38.48 31.18 -9.18
N THR A 627 37.19 31.50 -9.30
CA THR A 627 36.17 30.68 -9.97
C THR A 627 34.90 31.51 -10.21
N THR A 628 34.03 31.08 -11.13
CA THR A 628 32.65 31.59 -11.26
C THR A 628 31.62 30.62 -10.67
N GLN A 629 32.09 29.50 -10.11
CA GLN A 629 31.31 28.32 -9.74
C GLN A 629 31.54 27.92 -8.27
N GLY A 630 31.89 28.90 -7.43
CA GLY A 630 32.23 28.65 -6.04
C GLY A 630 31.04 28.16 -5.21
N ARG A 631 31.28 27.25 -4.28
CA ARG A 631 30.35 26.89 -3.19
C ARG A 631 31.17 26.63 -1.92
N PHE A 632 30.60 26.81 -0.74
CA PHE A 632 31.23 26.36 0.50
C PHE A 632 30.30 25.51 1.36
N MET A 633 30.91 24.61 2.11
CA MET A 633 30.26 23.72 3.06
C MET A 633 30.83 23.97 4.45
N ILE A 634 29.95 24.13 5.42
CA ILE A 634 30.30 24.10 6.84
C ILE A 634 29.94 22.71 7.36
N ARG A 635 30.96 21.99 7.86
CA ARG A 635 30.82 20.64 8.40
C ARG A 635 31.17 20.64 9.88
N ALA A 636 30.36 19.96 10.69
CA ALA A 636 30.64 19.74 12.09
C ALA A 636 31.91 18.91 12.30
N GLU A 637 32.69 19.24 13.34
CA GLU A 637 33.79 18.40 13.82
C GLU A 637 33.27 17.45 14.91
N GLU A 638 33.76 16.21 14.92
CA GLU A 638 33.30 15.13 15.84
C GLU A 638 31.78 14.83 15.75
N ASN A 639 31.12 15.33 14.70
CA ASN A 639 29.72 15.08 14.39
C ASN A 639 29.54 15.02 12.86
N ILE A 640 28.33 14.73 12.39
CA ILE A 640 28.07 14.41 10.97
C ILE A 640 27.17 15.43 10.25
N PHE A 641 26.61 16.41 10.95
CA PHE A 641 25.76 17.43 10.33
C PHE A 641 26.57 18.47 9.56
N LEU A 642 25.93 19.09 8.56
CA LEU A 642 26.54 20.08 7.68
C LEU A 642 25.50 21.04 7.10
N ALA A 643 25.99 22.14 6.55
CA ALA A 643 25.22 23.07 5.73
C ALA A 643 26.06 23.57 4.54
N VAL A 644 25.40 23.93 3.44
CA VAL A 644 26.04 24.43 2.21
C VAL A 644 25.31 25.71 1.79
N ASN A 645 26.04 26.66 1.22
CA ASN A 645 25.44 27.89 0.71
C ASN A 645 24.61 27.63 -0.57
N LEU A 646 23.56 28.42 -0.79
CA LEU A 646 22.54 28.13 -1.80
C LEU A 646 22.95 28.51 -3.22
N ALA A 647 23.69 29.61 -3.39
CA ALA A 647 24.03 30.14 -4.72
C ALA A 647 25.53 30.02 -5.09
N PRO A 648 25.88 30.06 -6.39
CA PRO A 648 27.26 30.13 -6.84
C PRO A 648 27.98 31.41 -6.36
N ILE A 649 29.27 31.27 -6.06
CA ILE A 649 30.17 32.36 -5.68
C ILE A 649 31.13 32.63 -6.82
N THR A 650 31.26 33.91 -7.21
CA THR A 650 32.27 34.38 -8.15
C THR A 650 33.44 34.99 -7.39
N VAL A 651 34.62 34.39 -7.52
CA VAL A 651 35.87 34.87 -6.90
C VAL A 651 36.75 35.49 -7.97
N ARG A 652 37.11 36.77 -7.80
CA ARG A 652 37.90 37.53 -8.79
C ARG A 652 38.73 38.67 -8.20
N GLU A 653 39.58 39.29 -9.01
CA GLU A 653 40.27 40.53 -8.64
C GLU A 653 39.29 41.71 -8.54
N ASP A 654 39.60 42.66 -7.65
CA ASP A 654 38.81 43.88 -7.43
C ASP A 654 39.00 44.86 -8.60
N GLY A 655 37.93 45.11 -9.35
CA GLY A 655 37.89 46.00 -10.52
C GLY A 655 36.73 46.97 -10.45
N ASP A 656 36.27 47.43 -11.61
CA ASP A 656 35.05 48.22 -11.82
C ASP A 656 34.44 47.63 -13.09
N MET A 657 33.52 46.67 -12.93
CA MET A 657 33.04 45.81 -14.02
C MET A 657 32.06 46.56 -14.92
N ASP A 658 31.22 47.39 -14.34
CA ASP A 658 30.13 48.05 -15.04
C ASP A 658 30.46 49.51 -15.45
N GLY A 659 31.56 50.05 -14.94
CA GLY A 659 32.13 51.33 -15.32
C GLY A 659 31.42 52.52 -14.68
N ASP A 660 30.73 52.33 -13.56
CA ASP A 660 30.00 53.39 -12.87
C ASP A 660 30.91 54.27 -11.99
N GLY A 661 32.16 53.84 -11.78
CA GLY A 661 33.19 54.54 -11.03
C GLY A 661 33.33 54.12 -9.57
N ILE A 662 32.53 53.15 -9.12
CA ILE A 662 32.67 52.45 -7.84
C ILE A 662 33.45 51.16 -8.11
N LEU A 663 34.37 50.81 -7.19
CA LEU A 663 35.07 49.53 -7.31
C LEU A 663 34.11 48.42 -6.91
N ASP A 664 34.19 47.27 -7.58
CA ASP A 664 33.32 46.12 -7.34
C ASP A 664 33.21 45.72 -5.85
N SER A 665 34.30 45.86 -5.08
CA SER A 665 34.28 45.57 -3.62
C SER A 665 33.57 46.60 -2.74
N GLN A 666 33.12 47.71 -3.32
CA GLN A 666 32.35 48.79 -2.69
C GLN A 666 31.04 49.03 -3.44
N ASP A 667 30.76 48.22 -4.46
CA ASP A 667 29.63 48.36 -5.37
C ASP A 667 28.54 47.36 -4.99
N ASN A 668 27.39 47.87 -4.56
CA ASN A 668 26.22 47.06 -4.23
C ASN A 668 25.47 46.53 -5.46
N CYS A 669 25.87 46.91 -6.69
CA CYS A 669 25.38 46.36 -7.95
C CYS A 669 26.48 46.10 -8.99
N VAL A 670 27.44 45.24 -8.64
CA VAL A 670 28.63 44.83 -9.42
C VAL A 670 28.47 44.59 -10.94
N GLU A 671 27.27 44.31 -11.47
CA GLU A 671 27.04 44.11 -12.92
C GLU A 671 26.21 45.25 -13.58
N THR A 672 25.67 46.20 -12.81
CA THR A 672 24.68 47.20 -13.24
C THR A 672 25.00 48.60 -12.69
N PRO A 673 25.34 49.58 -13.56
CA PRO A 673 25.83 50.88 -13.09
C PRO A 673 24.87 51.63 -12.15
N ASN A 674 25.31 51.93 -10.93
CA ASN A 674 24.58 52.72 -9.94
C ASN A 674 25.53 53.55 -9.05
N ALA A 675 26.10 54.59 -9.64
CA ALA A 675 27.04 55.48 -8.95
C ALA A 675 26.49 56.17 -7.68
N ASP A 676 25.18 56.12 -7.41
CA ASP A 676 24.55 56.62 -6.18
C ASP A 676 24.50 55.60 -5.04
N GLN A 677 24.68 54.30 -5.34
CA GLN A 677 24.71 53.19 -4.39
C GLN A 677 23.49 53.17 -3.47
N LYS A 678 22.31 53.53 -3.99
CA LYS A 678 21.07 53.48 -3.21
C LYS A 678 20.74 52.02 -2.87
N ASP A 679 20.38 51.79 -1.62
CA ASP A 679 20.08 50.50 -1.01
C ASP A 679 19.01 50.82 0.05
N THR A 680 17.76 50.47 -0.26
CA THR A 680 16.56 50.94 0.46
C THR A 680 16.30 50.11 1.72
N ASP A 681 16.55 48.81 1.67
CA ASP A 681 16.33 47.89 2.79
C ASP A 681 17.60 47.63 3.64
N GLY A 682 18.77 48.00 3.11
CA GLY A 682 20.06 47.90 3.77
C GLY A 682 20.65 46.49 3.76
N ASP A 683 20.24 45.62 2.85
CA ASP A 683 20.73 44.23 2.77
C ASP A 683 22.11 44.11 2.07
N GLY A 684 22.57 45.20 1.44
CA GLY A 684 23.82 45.31 0.73
C GLY A 684 23.74 45.03 -0.78
N ILE A 685 22.55 44.80 -1.32
CA ILE A 685 22.21 44.81 -2.74
C ILE A 685 21.65 46.19 -3.08
N GLY A 686 22.10 46.80 -4.19
CA GLY A 686 21.61 48.12 -4.57
C GLY A 686 20.25 48.06 -5.25
N ASP A 687 19.42 49.08 -5.05
CA ASP A 687 18.05 49.17 -5.58
C ASP A 687 17.90 48.78 -7.06
N VAL A 688 18.91 49.08 -7.89
CA VAL A 688 18.85 48.84 -9.34
C VAL A 688 19.03 47.38 -9.74
N CYS A 689 19.59 46.58 -8.84
CA CYS A 689 19.87 45.16 -9.04
C CYS A 689 19.27 44.28 -7.92
N ASP A 690 18.45 44.89 -7.08
CA ASP A 690 17.66 44.19 -6.08
C ASP A 690 16.34 43.70 -6.69
N ASP A 691 16.06 42.42 -6.45
CA ASP A 691 14.82 41.79 -6.87
C ASP A 691 13.74 41.86 -5.77
N ASP A 692 14.06 42.34 -4.56
CA ASP A 692 13.19 42.54 -3.39
C ASP A 692 13.59 43.84 -2.67
N LEU A 693 13.08 44.97 -3.15
CA LEU A 693 13.61 46.31 -2.86
C LEU A 693 13.38 46.78 -1.41
N ASP A 694 12.44 46.16 -0.70
CA ASP A 694 12.10 46.53 0.68
C ASP A 694 12.35 45.40 1.71
N GLY A 695 12.78 44.22 1.25
CA GLY A 695 13.26 43.13 2.07
C GLY A 695 12.15 42.37 2.80
N ASP A 696 10.95 42.32 2.23
CA ASP A 696 9.78 41.65 2.80
C ASP A 696 9.63 40.17 2.37
N GLU A 697 10.56 39.66 1.57
CA GLU A 697 10.60 38.33 0.96
C GLU A 697 9.66 38.14 -0.25
N VAL A 698 9.05 39.21 -0.78
CA VAL A 698 8.26 39.24 -2.01
C VAL A 698 9.05 39.95 -3.12
N LEU A 699 9.21 39.28 -4.27
CA LEU A 699 9.97 39.88 -5.36
C LEU A 699 9.23 41.08 -5.96
N ASN A 700 9.94 42.16 -6.28
CA ASN A 700 9.46 43.41 -6.92
C ASN A 700 8.47 43.20 -8.08
N ALA A 701 8.62 42.12 -8.85
CA ALA A 701 7.75 41.81 -9.99
C ALA A 701 6.37 41.26 -9.59
N TYR A 702 6.22 40.83 -8.35
CA TYR A 702 5.02 40.26 -7.74
C TYR A 702 4.57 41.03 -6.51
N ASP A 703 5.32 42.06 -6.14
CA ASP A 703 5.05 42.92 -5.00
C ASP A 703 4.11 44.06 -5.40
N ASN A 704 2.97 44.17 -4.72
CA ASN A 704 2.00 45.25 -4.89
C ASN A 704 2.33 46.51 -4.06
N CYS A 705 3.34 46.46 -3.20
CA CYS A 705 3.99 47.63 -2.60
C CYS A 705 5.53 47.54 -2.64
N PRO A 706 6.18 47.60 -3.82
CA PRO A 706 7.63 47.39 -4.01
C PRO A 706 8.60 48.28 -3.24
N ASN A 707 8.14 49.20 -2.38
CA ASN A 707 9.00 50.09 -1.61
C ASN A 707 8.54 50.16 -0.14
N THR A 708 7.60 49.31 0.29
CA THR A 708 7.01 49.35 1.62
C THR A 708 6.63 47.93 2.06
N PRO A 709 7.37 47.33 3.01
CA PRO A 709 7.25 45.92 3.33
C PRO A 709 5.83 45.48 3.64
N ASN A 710 5.31 44.52 2.86
CA ASN A 710 3.98 43.95 3.01
C ASN A 710 3.94 42.49 2.53
N ALA A 711 4.68 41.63 3.23
CA ALA A 711 4.81 40.19 2.90
C ALA A 711 3.48 39.41 2.75
N ASP A 712 2.35 39.96 3.24
CA ASP A 712 1.01 39.39 3.09
C ASP A 712 0.32 39.76 1.77
N GLN A 713 0.85 40.75 1.04
CA GLN A 713 0.42 41.21 -0.28
C GLN A 713 -1.07 41.54 -0.32
N LYS A 714 -1.61 42.05 0.79
CA LYS A 714 -3.03 42.37 0.90
C LYS A 714 -3.36 43.55 -0.02
N ASP A 715 -4.38 43.36 -0.85
CA ASP A 715 -4.89 44.32 -1.84
C ASP A 715 -6.42 44.16 -1.82
N THR A 716 -7.09 45.09 -1.13
CA THR A 716 -8.49 44.97 -0.74
C THR A 716 -9.45 45.28 -1.87
N ASP A 717 -9.11 46.19 -2.79
CA ASP A 717 -9.94 46.57 -3.93
C ASP A 717 -9.53 45.88 -5.25
N GLY A 718 -8.35 45.26 -5.28
CA GLY A 718 -7.82 44.52 -6.42
C GLY A 718 -7.28 45.40 -7.55
N ASP A 719 -6.94 46.65 -7.27
CA ASP A 719 -6.39 47.58 -8.27
C ASP A 719 -4.91 47.32 -8.60
N GLY A 720 -4.25 46.47 -7.81
CA GLY A 720 -2.86 46.07 -7.93
C GLY A 720 -1.88 46.88 -7.08
N ILE A 721 -2.36 47.77 -6.22
CA ILE A 721 -1.62 48.50 -5.19
C ILE A 721 -1.96 47.84 -3.83
N GLY A 722 -0.96 47.48 -3.05
CA GLY A 722 -1.20 46.84 -1.75
C GLY A 722 -1.76 47.83 -0.73
N ASP A 723 -2.58 47.35 0.21
CA ASP A 723 -3.25 48.15 1.26
C ASP A 723 -2.31 49.10 2.00
N VAL A 724 -1.04 48.71 2.18
CA VAL A 724 -0.05 49.47 2.96
C VAL A 724 0.45 50.71 2.21
N CYS A 725 0.37 50.71 0.89
CA CYS A 725 0.81 51.79 0.02
C CYS A 725 -0.32 52.42 -0.83
N ASP A 726 -1.56 51.96 -0.64
CA ASP A 726 -2.74 52.51 -1.27
C ASP A 726 -3.30 53.73 -0.50
N GLU A 727 -3.71 54.78 -1.22
CA GLU A 727 -4.35 55.98 -0.66
C GLU A 727 -5.88 55.83 -0.52
N ASP A 728 -6.48 54.80 -1.13
CA ASP A 728 -7.91 54.48 -1.17
C ASP A 728 -8.13 52.96 -1.17
N ILE A 729 -7.84 52.32 -0.03
CA ILE A 729 -7.63 50.86 0.12
C ILE A 729 -8.81 50.01 -0.39
N ASP A 730 -10.02 50.54 -0.39
CA ASP A 730 -11.21 49.81 -0.85
C ASP A 730 -11.80 50.30 -2.18
N GLY A 731 -11.14 51.27 -2.83
CA GLY A 731 -11.46 51.72 -4.18
C GLY A 731 -12.84 52.36 -4.33
N ASP A 732 -13.43 52.84 -3.23
CA ASP A 732 -14.78 53.39 -3.22
C ASP A 732 -14.84 54.87 -3.67
N GLY A 733 -13.67 55.50 -3.79
CA GLY A 733 -13.48 56.89 -4.20
C GLY A 733 -13.33 57.89 -3.04
N VAL A 734 -13.26 57.42 -1.80
CA VAL A 734 -13.05 58.21 -0.58
C VAL A 734 -11.68 57.90 0.02
N PRO A 735 -10.71 58.84 -0.01
CA PRO A 735 -9.36 58.56 0.49
C PRO A 735 -9.34 58.14 1.97
N ASN A 736 -8.51 57.14 2.32
CA ASN A 736 -8.43 56.49 3.65
C ASN A 736 -8.56 57.43 4.85
N GLY A 737 -7.91 58.61 4.79
CA GLY A 737 -7.92 59.58 5.88
C GLY A 737 -9.25 60.33 6.08
N ARG A 738 -10.25 60.09 5.26
CA ARG A 738 -11.60 60.68 5.28
C ARG A 738 -12.71 59.65 5.17
N ASP A 739 -12.34 58.39 5.02
CA ASP A 739 -13.25 57.27 4.92
C ASP A 739 -13.61 56.76 6.33
N ASN A 740 -14.91 56.63 6.61
CA ASN A 740 -15.41 56.05 7.85
C ASN A 740 -15.43 54.51 7.84
N CYS A 741 -15.12 53.87 6.71
CA CYS A 741 -14.83 52.46 6.56
C CYS A 741 -13.66 52.17 5.58
N PRO A 742 -12.39 52.52 5.91
CA PRO A 742 -11.21 52.46 5.02
C PRO A 742 -10.79 51.10 4.43
N TYR A 743 -11.58 50.05 4.59
CA TYR A 743 -11.29 48.69 4.11
C TYR A 743 -12.56 48.01 3.55
N LYS A 744 -13.67 48.74 3.42
CA LYS A 744 -14.96 48.20 2.98
C LYS A 744 -15.72 49.27 2.18
N PRO A 745 -15.90 49.07 0.86
CA PRO A 745 -16.39 50.13 0.00
C PRO A 745 -17.76 50.65 0.45
N ASN A 746 -17.82 51.92 0.84
CA ASN A 746 -19.06 52.62 1.17
C ASN A 746 -19.04 54.06 0.64
N PRO A 747 -19.19 54.25 -0.69
CA PRO A 747 -19.09 55.58 -1.30
C PRO A 747 -20.11 56.61 -0.77
N ASP A 748 -21.17 56.14 -0.10
CA ASP A 748 -22.19 56.96 0.53
C ASP A 748 -21.84 57.42 1.96
N GLN A 749 -20.80 56.84 2.56
CA GLN A 749 -20.28 57.10 3.90
C GLN A 749 -21.37 57.05 4.96
N LYS A 750 -22.36 56.18 4.79
CA LYS A 750 -23.52 56.12 5.66
C LYS A 750 -23.12 55.62 7.06
N ASP A 751 -23.48 56.41 8.06
CA ASP A 751 -23.21 56.21 9.48
C ASP A 751 -24.52 56.58 10.21
N SER A 752 -25.35 55.56 10.46
CA SER A 752 -26.74 55.70 10.92
C SER A 752 -26.83 56.11 12.38
N ASP A 753 -25.82 55.79 13.20
CA ASP A 753 -25.77 56.11 14.62
C ASP A 753 -24.83 57.29 14.94
N GLY A 754 -24.01 57.72 13.99
CA GLY A 754 -23.21 58.94 14.02
C GLY A 754 -21.94 58.83 14.87
N ASP A 755 -21.42 57.62 15.07
CA ASP A 755 -20.26 57.37 15.94
C ASP A 755 -18.90 57.60 15.25
N GLY A 756 -18.91 57.82 13.94
CA GLY A 756 -17.73 58.04 13.10
C GLY A 756 -17.20 56.79 12.42
N LYS A 757 -17.83 55.62 12.58
CA LYS A 757 -17.65 54.41 11.77
C LYS A 757 -18.86 54.20 10.87
N GLY A 758 -18.66 53.85 9.60
CA GLY A 758 -19.79 53.59 8.71
C GLY A 758 -20.53 52.30 9.05
N ASP A 759 -21.82 52.24 8.70
CA ASP A 759 -22.72 51.12 8.96
C ASP A 759 -22.13 49.77 8.51
N ILE A 760 -21.39 49.77 7.39
CA ILE A 760 -20.85 48.54 6.78
C ILE A 760 -19.64 47.95 7.54
N CYS A 761 -18.98 48.76 8.37
CA CYS A 761 -17.78 48.38 9.12
C CYS A 761 -17.93 48.50 10.66
N SER A 762 -19.10 48.90 11.18
CA SER A 762 -19.40 48.86 12.62
C SER A 762 -19.47 47.41 13.13
N GLY A 763 -19.97 46.48 12.31
CA GLY A 763 -20.09 45.06 12.63
C GLY A 763 -21.21 44.72 13.62
N ASP A 764 -22.07 45.68 13.95
CA ASP A 764 -23.27 45.58 14.79
C ASP A 764 -24.23 46.66 14.27
N ARG A 765 -25.04 46.28 13.28
CA ARG A 765 -25.82 47.20 12.47
C ARG A 765 -27.09 47.67 13.17
N ASP A 766 -27.60 46.88 14.11
CA ASP A 766 -28.85 47.16 14.81
C ASP A 766 -28.66 47.55 16.30
N ASN A 767 -27.42 47.47 16.81
CA ASN A 767 -26.97 47.91 18.13
C ASN A 767 -27.63 47.18 19.29
N ASP A 768 -27.89 45.89 19.10
CA ASP A 768 -28.41 45.01 20.13
C ASP A 768 -27.29 44.40 21.02
N LYS A 769 -26.02 44.63 20.63
CA LYS A 769 -24.75 44.18 21.21
C LYS A 769 -24.33 42.76 20.80
N VAL A 770 -24.99 42.20 19.81
CA VAL A 770 -24.57 41.02 19.09
C VAL A 770 -23.95 41.51 17.77
N LEU A 771 -22.83 40.92 17.37
CA LEU A 771 -22.16 41.34 16.15
C LEU A 771 -22.87 40.73 14.93
N ASP A 772 -23.02 41.46 13.82
CA ASP A 772 -23.67 41.03 12.56
C ASP A 772 -23.27 39.61 12.11
N GLU A 773 -22.03 39.18 12.40
CA GLU A 773 -21.49 37.88 12.01
C GLU A 773 -21.97 36.70 12.86
N VAL A 774 -22.48 36.96 14.06
CA VAL A 774 -23.04 35.97 15.00
C VAL A 774 -24.47 36.30 15.40
N ASP A 775 -25.03 37.36 14.85
CA ASP A 775 -26.40 37.78 15.01
C ASP A 775 -27.30 37.01 14.04
N ASN A 776 -28.25 36.25 14.56
CA ASN A 776 -29.25 35.54 13.75
C ASN A 776 -30.42 36.44 13.29
N CYS A 777 -30.44 37.73 13.69
CA CYS A 777 -31.27 38.78 13.11
C CYS A 777 -30.50 40.12 12.94
N PRO A 778 -29.48 40.23 12.05
CA PRO A 778 -28.56 41.38 11.95
C PRO A 778 -29.15 42.76 11.64
N ASP A 779 -30.45 42.84 11.38
CA ASP A 779 -31.18 44.07 11.10
C ASP A 779 -32.31 44.33 12.12
N THR A 780 -32.52 43.44 13.10
CA THR A 780 -33.64 43.47 14.07
C THR A 780 -33.18 43.06 15.47
N PRO A 781 -33.13 44.01 16.43
CA PRO A 781 -32.50 43.76 17.74
C PRO A 781 -33.10 42.57 18.49
N ASN A 782 -32.30 41.53 18.72
CA ASN A 782 -32.66 40.33 19.47
C ASN A 782 -31.49 39.82 20.34
N PRO A 783 -31.17 40.51 21.45
CA PRO A 783 -29.98 40.22 22.25
C PRO A 783 -29.95 38.82 22.89
N ASP A 784 -31.06 38.09 22.88
CA ASP A 784 -31.21 36.74 23.40
C ASP A 784 -30.95 35.64 22.36
N GLN A 785 -30.91 35.98 21.06
CA GLN A 785 -30.52 35.10 19.95
C GLN A 785 -31.26 33.75 19.95
N VAL A 786 -32.56 33.78 20.31
CA VAL A 786 -33.40 32.58 20.29
C VAL A 786 -33.64 32.17 18.84
N ASP A 787 -33.50 30.87 18.57
CA ASP A 787 -33.66 30.21 17.28
C ASP A 787 -34.26 28.83 17.58
N THR A 788 -35.59 28.73 17.44
CA THR A 788 -36.39 27.60 17.93
C THR A 788 -36.26 26.36 17.05
N ASP A 789 -36.07 26.51 15.73
CA ASP A 789 -35.92 25.39 14.78
C ASP A 789 -34.44 25.12 14.39
N GLY A 790 -33.54 26.05 14.69
CA GLY A 790 -32.11 25.93 14.45
C GLY A 790 -31.71 26.16 13.00
N ASP A 791 -32.54 26.85 12.20
CA ASP A 791 -32.25 27.12 10.79
C ASP A 791 -31.23 28.26 10.58
N GLY A 792 -30.93 29.00 11.65
CA GLY A 792 -29.99 30.11 11.69
C GLY A 792 -30.61 31.49 11.52
N ILE A 793 -31.94 31.59 11.42
CA ILE A 793 -32.72 32.82 11.49
C ILE A 793 -33.31 32.91 12.91
N GLY A 794 -33.13 34.03 13.60
CA GLY A 794 -33.65 34.16 14.96
C GLY A 794 -35.17 34.30 14.99
N ASP A 795 -35.81 33.81 16.06
CA ASP A 795 -37.26 33.90 16.28
C ASP A 795 -37.83 35.32 16.08
N ALA A 796 -37.01 36.34 16.33
CA ALA A 796 -37.39 37.75 16.19
C ALA A 796 -37.58 38.21 14.75
N CYS A 797 -36.98 37.51 13.78
CA CYS A 797 -37.02 37.82 12.36
C CYS A 797 -37.42 36.63 11.47
N ASP A 798 -37.74 35.48 12.08
CA ASP A 798 -38.21 34.27 11.39
C ASP A 798 -39.75 34.26 11.22
N GLU A 799 -40.20 33.86 10.02
CA GLU A 799 -41.62 33.76 9.66
C GLU A 799 -42.22 32.36 9.93
N ASP A 800 -41.41 31.37 10.30
CA ASP A 800 -41.77 29.96 10.58
C ASP A 800 -40.87 29.39 11.69
N ILE A 801 -41.11 29.80 12.94
CA ILE A 801 -40.12 29.66 14.02
C ILE A 801 -39.89 28.22 14.51
N ASP A 802 -40.71 27.25 14.12
CA ASP A 802 -40.48 25.84 14.46
C ASP A 802 -40.12 24.96 13.25
N GLY A 803 -40.00 25.57 12.06
CA GLY A 803 -39.45 24.97 10.85
C GLY A 803 -40.31 23.84 10.28
N ASP A 804 -41.60 23.80 10.61
CA ASP A 804 -42.50 22.72 10.21
C ASP A 804 -43.09 22.90 8.79
N GLY A 805 -42.87 24.09 8.22
CA GLY A 805 -43.30 24.50 6.88
C GLY A 805 -44.61 25.29 6.86
N ILE A 806 -45.19 25.61 8.03
CA ILE A 806 -46.39 26.42 8.20
C ILE A 806 -46.01 27.74 8.87
N LEU A 807 -46.21 28.85 8.16
CA LEU A 807 -45.89 30.18 8.70
C LEU A 807 -46.58 30.43 10.05
N ASN A 808 -45.88 31.07 10.99
CA ASN A 808 -46.31 31.36 12.37
C ASN A 808 -47.75 31.90 12.50
N ALA A 809 -48.22 32.64 11.50
CA ALA A 809 -49.55 33.24 11.49
C ALA A 809 -50.69 32.28 11.08
N GLN A 810 -50.35 31.10 10.57
CA GLN A 810 -51.24 30.05 10.06
C GLN A 810 -51.09 28.72 10.81
N ASP A 811 -50.09 28.64 11.69
CA ASP A 811 -49.77 27.46 12.49
C ASP A 811 -50.60 27.41 13.79
N ASN A 812 -51.19 26.26 14.09
CA ASN A 812 -51.93 25.99 15.34
C ASN A 812 -51.03 25.56 16.52
N CYS A 813 -49.74 25.31 16.29
CA CYS A 813 -48.69 25.20 17.30
C CYS A 813 -47.40 25.95 16.88
N PRO A 814 -47.38 27.30 16.80
CA PRO A 814 -46.29 28.11 16.22
C PRO A 814 -44.89 28.00 16.86
N LYS A 815 -44.65 27.08 17.78
CA LYS A 815 -43.37 26.89 18.50
C LYS A 815 -43.01 25.42 18.61
N THR A 816 -43.79 24.52 18.02
CA THR A 816 -43.66 23.09 18.19
C THR A 816 -44.12 22.39 16.93
N SER A 817 -43.12 22.05 16.11
CA SER A 817 -43.30 21.47 14.79
C SER A 817 -44.39 20.40 14.74
N ASN A 818 -45.45 20.69 14.00
CA ASN A 818 -46.56 19.80 13.72
C ASN A 818 -47.07 20.02 12.28
N PRO A 819 -46.29 19.58 11.26
CA PRO A 819 -46.58 19.88 9.85
C PRO A 819 -47.96 19.39 9.35
N ASP A 820 -48.56 18.43 10.05
CA ASP A 820 -49.87 17.87 9.74
C ASP A 820 -51.03 18.70 10.32
N GLN A 821 -50.75 19.62 11.24
CA GLN A 821 -51.69 20.53 11.89
C GLN A 821 -52.88 19.80 12.50
N THR A 822 -52.66 18.56 12.98
CA THR A 822 -53.72 17.74 13.56
C THR A 822 -54.25 18.42 14.81
N ASP A 823 -55.57 18.47 14.92
CA ASP A 823 -56.35 19.14 15.94
C ASP A 823 -57.61 18.27 16.14
N THR A 824 -57.51 17.34 17.09
CA THR A 824 -58.41 16.20 17.28
C THR A 824 -59.76 16.65 17.82
N ASP A 825 -59.81 17.68 18.67
CA ASP A 825 -61.03 18.25 19.23
C ASP A 825 -61.55 19.48 18.44
N GLY A 826 -60.72 20.07 17.58
CA GLY A 826 -61.05 21.16 16.68
C GLY A 826 -61.09 22.54 17.34
N ASP A 827 -60.39 22.73 18.46
CA ASP A 827 -60.42 23.99 19.21
C ASP A 827 -59.47 25.07 18.66
N GLY A 828 -58.59 24.68 17.72
CA GLY A 828 -57.61 25.53 17.05
C GLY A 828 -56.23 25.51 17.69
N VAL A 829 -55.99 24.66 18.70
CA VAL A 829 -54.67 24.28 19.22
C VAL A 829 -54.31 22.93 18.61
N GLY A 830 -53.10 22.79 18.08
CA GLY A 830 -52.68 21.50 17.52
C GLY A 830 -52.43 20.46 18.62
N ASP A 831 -52.75 19.21 18.33
CA ASP A 831 -52.60 18.04 19.21
C ASP A 831 -51.27 17.98 19.95
N VAL A 832 -50.18 18.38 19.29
CA VAL A 832 -48.81 18.31 19.83
C VAL A 832 -48.56 19.35 20.92
N CYS A 833 -49.30 20.46 20.91
CA CYS A 833 -49.23 21.52 21.92
C CYS A 833 -50.51 21.64 22.77
N ASP A 834 -51.46 20.71 22.62
CA ASP A 834 -52.65 20.61 23.45
C ASP A 834 -52.42 19.73 24.70
N GLU A 835 -52.95 20.16 25.85
CA GLU A 835 -52.87 19.44 27.11
C GLU A 835 -53.99 18.39 27.28
N ASP A 836 -55.07 18.47 26.49
CA ASP A 836 -56.27 17.60 26.50
C ASP A 836 -56.84 17.48 25.08
N MET A 837 -56.24 16.61 24.27
CA MET A 837 -56.34 16.67 22.81
C MET A 837 -57.66 16.12 22.23
N ASP A 838 -58.44 15.36 23.01
CA ASP A 838 -59.78 14.92 22.60
C ASP A 838 -60.90 15.61 23.38
N ASN A 839 -60.53 16.47 24.34
CA ASN A 839 -61.39 17.35 25.12
C ASN A 839 -62.52 16.61 25.86
N ASP A 840 -62.21 15.40 26.31
CA ASP A 840 -63.11 14.59 27.13
C ASP A 840 -63.12 15.03 28.61
N GLY A 841 -62.16 15.91 28.96
CA GLY A 841 -61.97 16.53 30.27
C GLY A 841 -60.88 15.86 31.11
N ILE A 842 -60.17 14.87 30.57
CA ILE A 842 -59.04 14.19 31.18
C ILE A 842 -57.76 14.58 30.44
N PRO A 843 -56.81 15.29 31.10
CA PRO A 843 -55.57 15.69 30.42
C PRO A 843 -54.79 14.49 29.88
N ASN A 844 -54.20 14.62 28.69
CA ASN A 844 -53.48 13.58 27.93
C ASN A 844 -52.57 12.69 28.80
N SER A 845 -51.89 13.31 29.77
CA SER A 845 -50.99 12.63 30.73
C SER A 845 -51.66 11.63 31.69
N ARG A 846 -52.98 11.61 31.77
CA ARG A 846 -53.79 10.82 32.72
C ARG A 846 -54.97 10.12 32.06
N ASP A 847 -55.06 10.23 30.73
CA ASP A 847 -56.09 9.65 29.91
C ASP A 847 -55.64 8.26 29.44
N ASN A 848 -56.46 7.23 29.65
CA ASN A 848 -56.21 5.88 29.17
C ASN A 848 -56.61 5.66 27.69
N CYS A 849 -57.25 6.64 27.05
CA CYS A 849 -57.46 6.74 25.61
C CYS A 849 -57.27 8.18 25.08
N PRO A 850 -56.03 8.74 25.09
CA PRO A 850 -55.76 10.17 24.80
C PRO A 850 -56.25 10.73 23.46
N TYR A 851 -56.71 9.89 22.54
CA TYR A 851 -57.13 10.29 21.19
C TYR A 851 -58.63 10.02 20.95
N VAL A 852 -59.34 9.45 21.92
CA VAL A 852 -60.72 9.00 21.78
C VAL A 852 -61.47 9.24 23.09
N ALA A 853 -62.27 10.30 23.08
CA ALA A 853 -62.97 10.77 24.26
C ALA A 853 -63.72 9.66 25.02
N ASN A 854 -63.26 9.36 26.22
CA ASN A 854 -63.86 8.42 27.16
C ASN A 854 -63.82 8.97 28.60
N PRO A 855 -64.70 9.93 28.92
CA PRO A 855 -64.68 10.61 30.22
C PRO A 855 -64.88 9.68 31.43
N ASP A 856 -65.35 8.45 31.21
CA ASP A 856 -65.54 7.44 32.25
C ASP A 856 -64.30 6.58 32.53
N GLN A 857 -63.29 6.60 31.65
CA GLN A 857 -62.01 5.91 31.78
C GLN A 857 -62.18 4.42 32.14
N ALA A 858 -63.20 3.77 31.57
CA ALA A 858 -63.43 2.33 31.79
C ALA A 858 -62.22 1.53 31.28
N ASP A 859 -61.80 0.53 32.06
CA ASP A 859 -60.62 -0.32 31.82
C ASP A 859 -60.93 -1.67 32.53
N THR A 860 -61.42 -2.62 31.74
CA THR A 860 -62.07 -3.86 32.21
C THR A 860 -61.05 -4.88 32.70
N ASP A 861 -59.88 -4.97 32.09
CA ASP A 861 -58.81 -5.89 32.49
C ASP A 861 -57.73 -5.24 33.40
N GLY A 862 -57.72 -3.92 33.47
CA GLY A 862 -56.86 -3.11 34.35
C GLY A 862 -55.44 -2.94 33.82
N ASP A 863 -55.20 -3.09 32.53
CA ASP A 863 -53.88 -2.99 31.92
C ASP A 863 -53.42 -1.53 31.69
N GLY A 864 -54.33 -0.57 31.83
CA GLY A 864 -54.10 0.86 31.68
C GLY A 864 -54.46 1.43 30.31
N ILE A 865 -55.01 0.63 29.40
CA ILE A 865 -55.66 1.05 28.15
C ILE A 865 -57.17 1.11 28.40
N GLY A 866 -57.84 2.18 27.95
CA GLY A 866 -59.28 2.28 28.16
C GLY A 866 -60.08 1.39 27.23
N ASP A 867 -61.20 0.84 27.70
CA ASP A 867 -62.06 -0.11 26.98
C ASP A 867 -62.44 0.36 25.56
N VAL A 868 -62.58 1.67 25.34
CA VAL A 868 -62.98 2.21 24.04
C VAL A 868 -61.86 2.19 22.99
N CYS A 869 -60.60 2.08 23.45
CA CYS A 869 -59.40 2.05 22.63
C CYS A 869 -58.58 0.76 22.85
N ASP A 870 -59.14 -0.21 23.56
CA ASP A 870 -58.54 -1.53 23.78
C ASP A 870 -59.11 -2.57 22.79
N ASP A 871 -58.20 -3.35 22.21
CA ASP A 871 -58.50 -4.41 21.23
C ASP A 871 -58.75 -5.77 21.91
N ASP A 872 -58.51 -5.92 23.22
CA ASP A 872 -58.68 -7.15 24.03
C ASP A 872 -59.18 -6.80 25.44
N ILE A 873 -60.44 -6.35 25.53
CA ILE A 873 -61.03 -5.65 26.68
C ILE A 873 -60.98 -6.46 27.99
N ASP A 874 -60.94 -7.79 27.95
CA ASP A 874 -60.91 -8.62 29.16
C ASP A 874 -59.57 -9.32 29.43
N GLY A 875 -58.56 -9.07 28.59
CA GLY A 875 -57.18 -9.49 28.78
C GLY A 875 -56.97 -11.00 28.74
N ASP A 876 -57.86 -11.76 28.11
CA ASP A 876 -57.78 -13.22 28.06
C ASP A 876 -56.86 -13.75 26.95
N GLY A 877 -56.45 -12.86 26.04
CA GLY A 877 -55.56 -13.11 24.92
C GLY A 877 -56.28 -13.35 23.59
N VAL A 878 -57.61 -13.18 23.54
CA VAL A 878 -58.43 -13.28 22.33
C VAL A 878 -58.99 -11.89 21.97
N PRO A 879 -58.60 -11.31 20.82
CA PRO A 879 -59.07 -9.98 20.45
C PRO A 879 -60.60 -9.89 20.37
N ASN A 880 -61.17 -8.77 20.82
CA ASN A 880 -62.62 -8.52 20.97
C ASN A 880 -63.46 -8.96 19.77
N GLU A 881 -62.96 -8.74 18.55
CA GLU A 881 -63.64 -9.08 17.30
C GLU A 881 -63.74 -10.59 17.01
N LYS A 882 -62.98 -11.41 17.73
CA LYS A 882 -62.87 -12.87 17.58
C LYS A 882 -63.24 -13.63 18.85
N ASP A 883 -63.51 -12.91 19.93
CA ASP A 883 -63.85 -13.46 21.23
C ASP A 883 -65.35 -13.77 21.31
N ASN A 884 -65.71 -14.97 21.73
CA ASN A 884 -67.10 -15.36 21.96
C ASN A 884 -67.65 -14.91 23.33
N CYS A 885 -66.80 -14.33 24.20
CA CYS A 885 -67.17 -13.60 25.41
C CYS A 885 -66.29 -12.34 25.64
N PRO A 886 -66.35 -11.28 24.80
CA PRO A 886 -65.39 -10.14 24.78
C PRO A 886 -65.25 -9.25 26.03
N THR A 887 -65.91 -9.61 27.13
CA THR A 887 -65.91 -8.84 28.39
C THR A 887 -65.74 -9.76 29.61
N LYS A 888 -65.47 -11.04 29.38
CA LYS A 888 -65.29 -12.07 30.40
C LYS A 888 -64.29 -13.13 29.92
N ALA A 889 -63.08 -13.03 30.46
CA ALA A 889 -61.98 -13.89 30.11
C ALA A 889 -62.33 -15.39 30.08
N ASN A 890 -62.25 -15.98 28.88
CA ASN A 890 -62.39 -17.40 28.59
C ASN A 890 -61.40 -17.82 27.47
N PRO A 891 -60.08 -17.89 27.76
CA PRO A 891 -59.05 -18.08 26.72
C PRO A 891 -59.18 -19.38 25.91
N ASP A 892 -59.95 -20.36 26.39
CA ASP A 892 -60.20 -21.62 25.71
C ASP A 892 -61.36 -21.56 24.71
N GLN A 893 -62.12 -20.46 24.70
CA GLN A 893 -63.20 -20.14 23.76
C GLN A 893 -64.19 -21.29 23.65
N LYS A 894 -64.44 -21.97 24.78
CA LYS A 894 -65.28 -23.16 24.81
C LYS A 894 -66.73 -22.76 24.56
N ASP A 895 -67.34 -23.41 23.58
CA ASP A 895 -68.71 -23.20 23.12
C ASP A 895 -69.31 -24.59 22.81
N THR A 896 -70.08 -25.10 23.76
CA THR A 896 -70.46 -26.51 23.85
C THR A 896 -71.62 -26.85 22.91
N ASP A 897 -72.59 -25.95 22.74
CA ASP A 897 -73.73 -26.14 21.83
C ASP A 897 -73.51 -25.52 20.43
N LYS A 898 -72.50 -24.64 20.30
CA LYS A 898 -72.02 -24.00 19.08
C LYS A 898 -72.93 -22.91 18.55
N ASP A 899 -73.61 -22.19 19.42
CA ASP A 899 -74.44 -21.05 19.03
C ASP A 899 -73.62 -19.76 18.78
N GLY A 900 -72.34 -19.75 19.17
CA GLY A 900 -71.40 -18.64 19.00
C GLY A 900 -71.24 -17.77 20.24
N VAL A 901 -71.91 -18.08 21.35
CA VAL A 901 -71.69 -17.51 22.68
C VAL A 901 -70.80 -18.48 23.47
N GLY A 902 -69.75 -17.99 24.11
CA GLY A 902 -68.89 -18.87 24.90
C GLY A 902 -69.59 -19.35 26.18
N ASP A 903 -69.34 -20.59 26.58
CA ASP A 903 -69.95 -21.23 27.76
C ASP A 903 -69.87 -20.36 29.04
N VAL A 904 -68.83 -19.51 29.16
CA VAL A 904 -68.59 -18.65 30.33
C VAL A 904 -69.54 -17.45 30.39
N CYS A 905 -70.07 -17.03 29.24
CA CYS A 905 -71.06 -15.97 29.11
C CYS A 905 -72.41 -16.43 28.55
N ASP A 906 -72.57 -17.74 28.29
CA ASP A 906 -73.84 -18.38 27.96
C ASP A 906 -74.62 -18.81 29.22
N THR A 907 -75.94 -18.93 29.09
CA THR A 907 -76.88 -19.30 30.15
C THR A 907 -77.58 -20.66 29.94
N ASP A 908 -77.37 -21.29 28.78
CA ASP A 908 -77.85 -22.64 28.42
C ASP A 908 -76.77 -23.34 27.55
N ALA A 909 -75.60 -23.55 28.14
CA ALA A 909 -74.36 -23.84 27.42
C ALA A 909 -74.37 -25.15 26.62
N ASP A 910 -75.29 -26.09 26.87
CA ASP A 910 -75.42 -27.32 26.07
C ASP A 910 -76.63 -27.34 25.12
N GLY A 911 -77.43 -26.26 25.12
CA GLY A 911 -78.46 -25.93 24.14
C GLY A 911 -79.67 -26.85 24.17
N ASP A 912 -79.90 -27.54 25.28
CA ASP A 912 -81.00 -28.50 25.42
C ASP A 912 -82.33 -27.85 25.86
N GLY A 913 -82.29 -26.55 26.17
CA GLY A 913 -83.44 -25.73 26.53
C GLY A 913 -83.70 -25.67 28.03
N ILE A 914 -82.79 -26.17 28.86
CA ILE A 914 -82.81 -26.06 30.32
C ILE A 914 -81.63 -25.18 30.73
N ALA A 915 -81.91 -24.06 31.39
CA ALA A 915 -80.85 -23.17 31.86
C ALA A 915 -79.82 -23.92 32.71
N ASP A 916 -78.53 -23.55 32.59
CA ASP A 916 -77.41 -24.26 33.21
C ASP A 916 -77.56 -24.43 34.74
N GLU A 917 -78.27 -23.50 35.38
CA GLU A 917 -78.56 -23.52 36.82
C GLU A 917 -79.63 -24.55 37.23
N GLU A 918 -80.39 -25.09 36.27
CA GLU A 918 -81.46 -26.09 36.45
C GLU A 918 -81.16 -27.46 35.78
N ASP A 919 -80.14 -27.57 34.92
CA ASP A 919 -79.75 -28.83 34.25
C ASP A 919 -78.77 -29.69 35.08
N ASN A 920 -79.12 -30.98 35.23
CA ASN A 920 -78.38 -31.95 36.04
C ASN A 920 -77.76 -33.09 35.21
N GLU A 921 -77.97 -33.14 33.87
CA GLU A 921 -77.50 -34.23 32.99
C GLU A 921 -76.39 -33.81 32.00
N PHE A 922 -75.69 -32.72 32.31
CA PHE A 922 -74.59 -32.08 31.58
C PHE A 922 -73.41 -32.96 31.09
N ASP A 923 -73.40 -34.29 31.33
CA ASP A 923 -72.28 -35.18 30.90
C ASP A 923 -72.63 -36.68 30.67
N ILE A 924 -73.72 -37.01 29.95
CA ILE A 924 -74.09 -38.42 29.68
C ILE A 924 -74.27 -38.81 28.20
N VAL A 925 -73.92 -40.07 27.87
CA VAL A 925 -74.15 -40.65 26.52
C VAL A 925 -75.63 -40.94 26.30
N LEU A 926 -76.21 -40.41 25.22
CA LEU A 926 -77.59 -40.66 24.84
C LEU A 926 -77.69 -41.94 23.99
N ILE A 927 -78.33 -42.97 24.55
CA ILE A 927 -78.49 -44.29 23.92
C ILE A 927 -79.92 -44.42 23.40
N PRO A 928 -80.15 -44.50 22.08
CA PRO A 928 -81.49 -44.68 21.55
C PRO A 928 -82.04 -46.05 21.93
N ASN A 929 -83.35 -46.11 22.14
CA ASN A 929 -84.06 -47.34 22.45
C ASN A 929 -84.55 -48.09 21.20
N ALA A 930 -84.32 -47.53 20.00
CA ALA A 930 -84.59 -48.19 18.72
C ALA A 930 -83.65 -47.69 17.63
N PHE A 931 -83.38 -48.54 16.64
CA PHE A 931 -82.73 -48.10 15.38
C PHE A 931 -83.16 -48.99 14.20
N THR A 932 -82.97 -48.49 12.98
CA THR A 932 -83.54 -49.06 11.75
C THR A 932 -82.50 -49.44 10.69
N PRO A 933 -81.82 -50.60 10.83
CA PRO A 933 -80.78 -51.06 9.90
C PRO A 933 -81.29 -51.61 8.54
N ASN A 934 -82.13 -50.83 7.86
CA ASN A 934 -82.84 -51.21 6.65
C ASN A 934 -82.06 -50.95 5.34
N GLY A 935 -80.96 -50.20 5.40
CA GLY A 935 -80.10 -49.86 4.28
C GLY A 935 -80.48 -48.57 3.55
N ASP A 936 -81.37 -47.74 4.11
CA ASP A 936 -81.78 -46.45 3.52
C ASP A 936 -80.81 -45.30 3.81
N GLY A 937 -79.77 -45.56 4.59
CA GLY A 937 -78.74 -44.61 5.01
C GLY A 937 -79.08 -43.85 6.29
N ILE A 938 -80.26 -44.03 6.87
CA ILE A 938 -80.74 -43.30 8.05
C ILE A 938 -80.90 -44.26 9.23
N ASN A 939 -80.16 -44.00 10.31
CA ASN A 939 -80.15 -44.84 11.52
C ASN A 939 -79.85 -46.32 11.23
N ASP A 940 -79.03 -46.55 10.20
CA ASP A 940 -78.66 -47.88 9.74
C ASP A 940 -77.68 -48.60 10.66
N SER A 941 -77.10 -47.86 11.59
CA SER A 941 -76.22 -48.37 12.63
C SER A 941 -76.74 -47.90 13.97
N PHE A 942 -76.53 -48.71 15.02
CA PHE A 942 -76.98 -48.37 16.36
C PHE A 942 -76.12 -47.23 16.90
N TYR A 943 -76.62 -46.01 16.77
CA TYR A 943 -75.87 -44.79 17.01
C TYR A 943 -76.10 -44.28 18.42
N ILE A 944 -75.07 -44.36 19.26
CA ILE A 944 -75.03 -43.81 20.61
C ILE A 944 -74.31 -42.46 20.54
N GLN A 945 -75.03 -41.40 20.87
CA GLN A 945 -74.50 -40.04 20.76
C GLN A 945 -73.44 -39.80 21.83
N ARG A 946 -72.41 -39.03 21.48
CA ARG A 946 -71.23 -38.71 22.32
C ARG A 946 -70.37 -39.94 22.72
N ILE A 947 -70.59 -41.13 22.16
CA ILE A 947 -69.81 -42.34 22.51
C ILE A 947 -68.30 -42.22 22.20
N SER A 948 -67.94 -41.38 21.23
CA SER A 948 -66.55 -41.11 20.82
C SER A 948 -65.71 -40.47 21.93
N LEU A 949 -66.34 -39.72 22.84
CA LEU A 949 -65.69 -39.12 24.02
C LEU A 949 -65.28 -40.19 25.05
N TYR A 950 -65.87 -41.38 24.94
CA TYR A 950 -65.59 -42.53 25.78
C TYR A 950 -64.94 -43.67 24.98
N PRO A 951 -63.72 -43.50 24.44
CA PRO A 951 -63.10 -44.47 23.55
C PRO A 951 -62.80 -45.82 24.22
N GLN A 952 -62.73 -45.85 25.56
CA GLN A 952 -62.62 -47.06 26.37
C GLN A 952 -64.01 -47.55 26.87
N ASN A 953 -64.94 -47.75 25.95
CA ASN A 953 -66.25 -48.31 26.24
C ASN A 953 -66.36 -49.81 25.88
N THR A 954 -67.44 -50.47 26.24
CA THR A 954 -67.76 -51.85 25.80
C THR A 954 -69.27 -52.00 25.66
N LEU A 955 -69.75 -52.28 24.44
CA LEU A 955 -71.15 -52.53 24.15
C LEU A 955 -71.38 -54.03 23.92
N GLN A 956 -72.40 -54.59 24.55
CA GLN A 956 -72.84 -55.98 24.41
C GLN A 956 -74.34 -56.02 24.15
N ILE A 957 -74.79 -56.86 23.20
CA ILE A 957 -76.20 -57.01 22.82
C ILE A 957 -76.61 -58.47 22.94
N PHE A 958 -77.77 -58.72 23.55
CA PHE A 958 -78.30 -60.03 23.86
C PHE A 958 -79.72 -60.22 23.31
N THR A 959 -80.08 -61.45 22.96
CA THR A 959 -81.48 -61.84 22.72
C THR A 959 -82.29 -61.77 24.01
N ARG A 960 -83.63 -61.79 23.92
CA ARG A 960 -84.50 -61.81 25.10
C ARG A 960 -84.27 -63.00 26.03
N GLN A 961 -83.73 -64.10 25.50
CA GLN A 961 -83.38 -65.29 26.27
C GLN A 961 -81.98 -65.20 26.90
N GLY A 962 -81.29 -64.07 26.76
CA GLY A 962 -79.99 -63.79 27.38
C GLY A 962 -78.79 -64.26 26.57
N GLN A 963 -78.97 -64.62 25.29
CA GLN A 963 -77.87 -65.07 24.46
C GLN A 963 -77.15 -63.88 23.82
N LEU A 964 -75.84 -63.76 24.02
CA LEU A 964 -75.04 -62.69 23.41
C LEU A 964 -74.97 -62.86 21.90
N ILE A 965 -75.31 -61.80 21.17
CA ILE A 965 -75.37 -61.77 19.70
C ILE A 965 -74.48 -60.69 19.07
N TYR A 966 -73.99 -59.74 19.87
CA TYR A 966 -72.99 -58.78 19.42
C TYR A 966 -72.19 -58.23 20.60
N GLN A 967 -70.89 -58.02 20.41
CA GLN A 967 -70.04 -57.31 21.37
C GLN A 967 -68.95 -56.52 20.68
N ALA A 968 -68.69 -55.30 21.18
CA ALA A 968 -67.58 -54.46 20.76
C ALA A 968 -66.93 -53.75 21.94
N ASN A 969 -65.61 -53.77 22.01
CA ASN A 969 -64.82 -52.93 22.91
C ASN A 969 -64.39 -51.68 22.14
N GLY A 970 -64.65 -50.49 22.68
CA GLY A 970 -64.47 -49.22 21.99
C GLY A 970 -65.49 -49.07 20.87
N TYR A 971 -66.76 -49.24 21.19
CA TYR A 971 -67.87 -49.03 20.27
C TYR A 971 -67.88 -47.56 19.79
N LYS A 972 -68.07 -47.39 18.49
CA LYS A 972 -68.02 -46.15 17.70
C LYS A 972 -69.17 -46.12 16.69
N ASN A 973 -70.35 -46.57 17.12
CA ASN A 973 -71.59 -46.55 16.33
C ASN A 973 -71.55 -47.37 15.03
N GLN A 974 -70.79 -48.46 15.03
CA GLN A 974 -70.57 -49.27 13.84
C GLN A 974 -71.48 -50.50 13.69
N TRP A 975 -72.39 -50.78 14.63
CA TRP A 975 -73.19 -52.01 14.58
C TRP A 975 -74.47 -51.85 13.77
N GLN A 976 -74.61 -52.64 12.71
CA GLN A 976 -75.72 -52.57 11.74
C GLN A 976 -76.79 -53.65 11.96
N GLY A 977 -76.94 -54.15 13.19
CA GLY A 977 -77.92 -55.20 13.50
C GLY A 977 -77.60 -56.56 12.87
N ILE A 978 -76.32 -56.89 12.66
CA ILE A 978 -75.87 -58.20 12.16
C ILE A 978 -75.34 -59.03 13.33
N GLY A 979 -75.83 -60.25 13.47
CA GLY A 979 -75.45 -61.16 14.55
C GLY A 979 -74.07 -61.79 14.32
N THR A 980 -73.53 -62.45 15.34
CA THR A 980 -72.24 -63.15 15.24
C THR A 980 -72.19 -64.27 14.21
N ASP A 981 -73.34 -64.76 13.74
CA ASP A 981 -73.46 -65.72 12.64
C ASP A 981 -73.38 -65.08 11.24
N GLY A 982 -73.27 -63.75 11.19
CA GLY A 982 -73.14 -62.96 9.96
C GLY A 982 -74.46 -62.65 9.27
N MET A 983 -75.60 -63.07 9.84
CA MET A 983 -76.92 -62.74 9.30
C MET A 983 -77.58 -61.59 10.07
N LYS A 984 -78.48 -60.84 9.40
CA LYS A 984 -79.26 -59.79 10.04
C LYS A 984 -80.11 -60.42 11.15
N VAL A 985 -80.07 -59.83 12.34
CA VAL A 985 -80.83 -60.34 13.48
C VAL A 985 -82.32 -60.06 13.23
N PRO A 986 -83.26 -60.92 13.64
CA PRO A 986 -84.67 -60.68 13.39
C PRO A 986 -85.18 -59.39 14.02
N GLN A 987 -86.19 -58.76 13.41
CA GLN A 987 -86.90 -57.64 14.02
C GLN A 987 -87.44 -58.01 15.41
N GLY A 988 -87.26 -57.13 16.39
CA GLY A 988 -87.71 -57.38 17.76
C GLY A 988 -86.89 -56.66 18.83
N PHE A 989 -87.20 -56.98 20.08
CA PHE A 989 -86.52 -56.40 21.24
C PHE A 989 -85.28 -57.22 21.61
N TYR A 990 -84.20 -56.50 21.89
CA TYR A 990 -82.90 -56.98 22.33
C TYR A 990 -82.48 -56.21 23.57
N TYR A 991 -81.62 -56.81 24.38
CA TYR A 991 -81.11 -56.16 25.57
C TYR A 991 -79.67 -55.74 25.35
N TYR A 992 -79.32 -54.50 25.69
CA TYR A 992 -77.95 -54.02 25.61
C TYR A 992 -77.37 -53.74 27.00
N ILE A 993 -76.05 -53.89 27.08
CA ILE A 993 -75.24 -53.44 28.21
C ILE A 993 -74.06 -52.65 27.64
N LEU A 994 -73.94 -51.38 28.00
CA LEU A 994 -72.86 -50.48 27.64
C LEU A 994 -72.07 -50.10 28.90
N THR A 995 -70.79 -50.46 28.93
CA THR A 995 -69.88 -50.07 30.02
C THR A 995 -68.91 -49.02 29.55
N LEU A 996 -68.86 -47.87 30.23
CA LEU A 996 -67.93 -46.77 30.01
C LEU A 996 -66.83 -46.84 31.08
N LYS A 997 -65.66 -47.43 30.75
CA LYS A 997 -64.63 -47.70 31.78
C LYS A 997 -64.01 -46.43 32.36
N LYS A 998 -63.81 -45.39 31.53
CA LYS A 998 -63.22 -44.12 32.00
C LYS A 998 -64.10 -43.46 33.05
N ALA A 999 -65.41 -43.50 32.86
CA ALA A 999 -66.41 -42.99 33.81
C ALA A 999 -66.77 -43.99 34.93
N LYS A 1000 -66.31 -45.25 34.83
CA LYS A 1000 -66.71 -46.38 35.70
C LYS A 1000 -68.22 -46.61 35.77
N GLU A 1001 -68.92 -46.37 34.67
CA GLU A 1001 -70.38 -46.50 34.59
C GLU A 1001 -70.78 -47.67 33.68
N THR A 1002 -71.85 -48.37 34.03
CA THR A 1002 -72.50 -49.36 33.16
C THR A 1002 -73.98 -49.02 33.01
N LYS A 1003 -74.40 -48.78 31.77
CA LYS A 1003 -75.78 -48.52 31.37
C LYS A 1003 -76.36 -49.73 30.65
N GLU A 1004 -77.58 -50.12 30.96
CA GLU A 1004 -78.22 -51.28 30.36
C GLU A 1004 -79.69 -50.98 30.07
N GLY A 1005 -80.21 -51.57 28.99
CA GLY A 1005 -81.53 -51.18 28.50
C GLY A 1005 -82.03 -52.04 27.35
N TRP A 1006 -83.28 -51.82 26.96
CA TRP A 1006 -83.88 -52.53 25.84
C TRP A 1006 -83.78 -51.71 24.55
N LEU A 1007 -83.41 -52.41 23.48
CA LEU A 1007 -83.26 -51.91 22.13
C LEU A 1007 -84.23 -52.63 21.22
N TYR A 1008 -85.09 -51.89 20.52
CA TYR A 1008 -85.96 -52.43 19.49
C TYR A 1008 -85.33 -52.25 18.11
N ILE A 1009 -85.14 -53.35 17.39
CA ILE A 1009 -84.64 -53.31 16.02
C ILE A 1009 -85.82 -53.47 15.08
N ASN A 1010 -85.96 -52.53 14.16
CA ASN A 1010 -86.98 -52.51 13.12
C ASN A 1010 -86.30 -52.37 11.75
N TYR A 1011 -86.75 -53.04 10.70
CA TYR A 1011 -86.16 -52.95 9.36
C TYR A 1011 -87.15 -52.33 8.37
#